data_AF-A0A5E6N4J6-F1
#
_entry.id   AF-A0A5E6N4J6-F1
#
_cell.length_a   1.000
_cell.length_b   1.000
_cell.length_c   1.000
_cell.angle_alpha   90.00
_cell.angle_beta   90.00
_cell.angle_gamma   90.00
#
_symmetry.space_group_name_H-M   'P 1'
#
loop_
_entity.id
_entity.type
_entity.pdbx_description
1 polymer ?
#
loop_
_entity_poly.entity_id
_entity_poly.type
_entity_poly.pdbx_seq_one_letter_code
_entity_poly.pdbx_strand_id
1 'polypeptide(L)'
;MIDNKSGVIKADNNITIHAKTLNNTAYRYDAKQNDDDGYYGYDVNAKVNKNDYTMNEQVVLEQDEAVSTLASEPSIISAGNDITITTSQETNNLSSVITAGNDITINTDILKNNTDSIDSHNLYRKWGKMWEEEYCEKKRNWWSGGGCKRHARRTKYEDTIDSRSETIYSANQATINAGNNLTVNATTIINGYNTKNPEYEPTKNDNTPSTEDSDAGAPANNPDLSLKPSIDTDSQISAIALNGEFKVEKPTPIKPYIIETRNEFVDITQFKASQYLFARPNIRFLDPAMSSPITLGDAYWEHQQLQKQISEQTKQTRLYADYDMNATFDRLFDQSNEEYEKLTDEGVEITFGVSLSKAAIKALTQDIVWYENQTVELNGKQYTALMPRLYLAGATLEDLSKTPQAFLSAQNITINSNGTIVNSGTITSQDDTHITASNITNQNGVMTGNNINLNAQNTLLNQSGDITAVNNLKLKAKTIANIASEQTITKGTNITQSVGSASNLQGGNVNINAQDITNTASNITANNLDITANNLNIATQQNTTDLKAGGGDNYSNSQSTKHQGSNLKVTGDLNISANNINIQGSKVVANNATIKSDNLNIAAVQDSKATQMKSSAKGLFSSSVSASTKATTTNIASNLTANNLTIETTKEDINITGSNIDAQQQLSLNSAKDINIKAGYNGSLNESYHKTSSFSLAGLVGIGPLYTSTEDLEGRIKKTAVNSTLSGNNITLNANNNINAAGVDIQADNSISGTAKDINIQNVNNTDTHYSKHKKVKVSLADVLGTIAKNPLLLKKESDGKVSFTLATATIDKEAERSTKTTVQLSNIDAGAGGISLTANDKHSNDKHAIRQQPN
;
A
#
# COMPACT_ATOMS: atom_id res chain seq x y z
N MET A 1 26.71 10.86 30.59
CA MET A 1 26.04 9.93 29.65
C MET A 1 25.60 8.75 30.48
N ILE A 2 24.36 8.31 30.31
CA ILE A 2 23.85 7.07 30.91
C ILE A 2 23.69 6.08 29.77
N ASP A 3 24.27 4.89 29.93
CA ASP A 3 24.31 3.85 28.91
C ASP A 3 23.76 2.56 29.53
N ASN A 4 22.46 2.33 29.34
CA ASN A 4 21.72 1.16 29.78
C ASN A 4 21.66 0.16 28.62
N LYS A 5 22.44 -0.92 28.71
CA LYS A 5 22.56 -1.96 27.67
C LYS A 5 22.08 -3.30 28.19
N SER A 6 20.96 -3.78 27.65
CA SER A 6 20.15 -4.89 28.22
C SER A 6 20.01 -4.85 29.74
N GLY A 7 20.01 -3.65 30.33
CA GLY A 7 19.96 -3.46 31.77
C GLY A 7 18.57 -3.06 32.23
N VAL A 8 18.30 -3.27 33.52
CA VAL A 8 17.02 -2.94 34.16
C VAL A 8 17.22 -1.80 35.15
N ILE A 9 16.53 -0.69 34.93
CA ILE A 9 16.37 0.42 35.88
C ILE A 9 14.91 0.40 36.32
N LYS A 10 14.65 0.05 37.59
CA LYS A 10 13.29 -0.05 38.13
C LYS A 10 13.13 0.73 39.43
N ALA A 11 11.97 1.37 39.62
CA ALA A 11 11.53 1.90 40.91
C ALA A 11 10.02 1.71 41.09
N ASP A 12 9.56 1.46 42.32
CA ASP A 12 8.11 1.31 42.58
C ASP A 12 7.38 2.66 42.66
N ASN A 13 8.12 3.76 42.83
CA ASN A 13 7.58 5.13 42.80
C ASN A 13 8.08 5.87 41.54
N ASN A 14 8.75 7.02 41.69
CA ASN A 14 9.19 7.86 40.57
C ASN A 14 10.64 7.56 40.15
N ILE A 15 10.94 7.72 38.86
CA ILE A 15 12.31 7.80 38.32
C ILE A 15 12.54 9.20 37.77
N THR A 16 13.70 9.79 38.08
CA THR A 16 14.16 11.05 37.46
C THR A 16 15.57 10.86 36.91
N ILE A 17 15.74 11.14 35.62
CA ILE A 17 17.01 10.98 34.90
C ILE A 17 17.47 12.33 34.36
N HIS A 18 18.62 12.81 34.83
CA HIS A 18 19.30 13.98 34.27
C HIS A 18 20.61 13.53 33.62
N ALA A 19 20.76 13.70 32.31
CA ALA A 19 21.97 13.33 31.59
C ALA A 19 22.28 14.27 30.42
N LYS A 20 23.46 14.12 29.83
CA LYS A 20 23.73 14.70 28.51
C LYS A 20 23.04 13.87 27.40
N THR A 21 23.22 12.57 27.50
CA THR A 21 22.66 11.54 26.61
C THR A 21 22.21 10.36 27.47
N LEU A 22 21.04 9.82 27.17
CA LEU A 22 20.51 8.55 27.70
C LEU A 22 20.43 7.55 26.55
N ASN A 23 21.16 6.45 26.64
CA ASN A 23 21.05 5.31 25.76
C ASN A 23 20.37 4.17 26.52
N ASN A 24 19.17 3.80 26.10
CA ASN A 24 18.42 2.64 26.56
C ASN A 24 18.34 1.67 25.38
N THR A 25 19.29 0.75 25.28
CA THR A 25 19.51 -0.03 24.06
C THR A 25 19.52 -1.51 24.34
N ALA A 26 18.92 -2.29 23.45
CA ALA A 26 19.02 -3.74 23.52
C ALA A 26 20.44 -4.16 23.14
N TYR A 27 21.05 -5.04 23.92
CA TYR A 27 22.31 -5.70 23.60
C TYR A 27 22.01 -6.97 22.79
N ARG A 28 22.84 -7.23 21.78
CA ARG A 28 22.71 -8.42 20.93
C ARG A 28 23.42 -9.60 21.59
N TYR A 29 22.70 -10.69 21.83
CA TYR A 29 23.28 -12.00 22.06
C TYR A 29 22.59 -12.99 21.12
N ASP A 30 23.11 -13.14 19.92
CA ASP A 30 23.47 -14.47 19.42
C ASP A 30 24.44 -14.36 18.24
N ALA A 31 25.59 -14.97 18.43
CA ALA A 31 26.53 -15.30 17.39
C ALA A 31 26.72 -16.81 17.47
N LYS A 32 25.94 -17.56 16.67
CA LYS A 32 26.24 -18.86 16.04
C LYS A 32 24.92 -19.43 15.45
N GLN A 33 24.88 -20.19 14.36
CA GLN A 33 25.79 -21.28 13.98
C GLN A 33 25.54 -21.65 12.49
N ASN A 34 26.56 -21.54 11.62
CA ASN A 34 26.60 -22.06 10.23
C ASN A 34 25.28 -22.07 9.43
N ASP A 35 24.92 -20.94 8.84
CA ASP A 35 24.14 -20.92 7.60
C ASP A 35 25.12 -20.64 6.46
N ASP A 36 25.65 -21.69 5.84
CA ASP A 36 26.57 -21.54 4.69
C ASP A 36 25.84 -21.01 3.42
N ASP A 37 24.59 -20.55 3.54
CA ASP A 37 23.75 -19.97 2.49
C ASP A 37 22.84 -18.79 2.92
N GLY A 38 22.84 -18.30 4.17
CA GLY A 38 21.86 -17.31 4.67
C GLY A 38 22.45 -16.11 5.44
N TYR A 39 22.18 -14.90 4.98
CA TYR A 39 22.62 -13.64 5.62
C TYR A 39 22.07 -13.49 7.05
N TYR A 40 22.92 -13.12 8.02
CA TYR A 40 22.56 -12.90 9.42
C TYR A 40 21.27 -12.05 9.62
N GLY A 41 20.32 -12.55 10.41
CA GLY A 41 19.18 -11.79 10.93
C GLY A 41 17.81 -12.09 10.30
N TYR A 42 17.75 -13.02 9.35
CA TYR A 42 16.49 -13.55 8.83
C TYR A 42 16.65 -14.98 8.32
N ASP A 43 15.60 -15.79 8.43
CA ASP A 43 15.46 -17.06 7.73
C ASP A 43 14.49 -16.84 6.55
N VAL A 44 14.87 -17.34 5.37
CA VAL A 44 13.95 -17.38 4.22
C VAL A 44 13.31 -18.74 4.26
N ASN A 45 12.04 -18.81 4.67
CA ASN A 45 11.29 -20.05 4.52
C ASN A 45 11.21 -20.36 3.01
N ALA A 46 11.93 -21.40 2.60
CA ALA A 46 11.96 -21.85 1.23
C ALA A 46 10.56 -22.31 0.78
N LYS A 47 9.94 -21.51 -0.09
CA LYS A 47 8.85 -21.88 -1.02
C LYS A 47 7.52 -22.29 -0.39
N VAL A 48 6.62 -21.34 -0.19
CA VAL A 48 5.18 -21.64 -0.01
C VAL A 48 4.51 -21.82 -1.38
N ASN A 49 4.07 -23.05 -1.70
CA ASN A 49 3.22 -23.33 -2.86
C ASN A 49 1.75 -23.02 -2.51
N LYS A 50 1.19 -21.91 -2.99
CA LYS A 50 -0.26 -21.65 -2.92
C LYS A 50 -0.93 -22.19 -4.17
N ASN A 51 -1.22 -23.49 -4.19
CA ASN A 51 -1.97 -24.10 -5.28
C ASN A 51 -3.47 -23.85 -5.11
N ASP A 52 -4.02 -22.89 -5.84
CA ASP A 52 -5.48 -22.77 -6.02
C ASP A 52 -5.84 -23.25 -7.44
N TYR A 53 -6.67 -24.29 -7.54
CA TYR A 53 -7.05 -24.90 -8.82
C TYR A 53 -8.29 -24.23 -9.39
N THR A 54 -8.12 -23.32 -10.34
CA THR A 54 -9.17 -22.95 -11.29
C THR A 54 -8.61 -22.88 -12.71
N MET A 55 -9.31 -23.51 -13.65
CA MET A 55 -8.91 -23.63 -15.05
C MET A 55 -8.50 -22.27 -15.65
N ASN A 56 -7.23 -22.17 -16.06
CA ASN A 56 -6.68 -21.23 -17.02
C ASN A 56 -6.55 -19.74 -16.65
N GLU A 57 -6.36 -19.34 -15.39
CA GLU A 57 -5.86 -17.98 -15.08
C GLU A 57 -5.10 -17.87 -13.73
N GLN A 58 -4.16 -16.91 -13.68
CA GLN A 58 -3.06 -16.61 -12.72
C GLN A 58 -3.00 -17.30 -11.34
N VAL A 59 -1.82 -17.86 -10.99
CA VAL A 59 -1.50 -18.34 -9.62
C VAL A 59 -0.05 -17.95 -9.23
N VAL A 60 0.17 -17.57 -7.96
CA VAL A 60 1.50 -17.43 -7.35
C VAL A 60 2.12 -18.82 -7.23
N LEU A 61 3.27 -19.08 -7.86
CA LEU A 61 3.89 -20.41 -7.86
C LEU A 61 4.78 -20.62 -6.63
N GLU A 62 5.64 -19.66 -6.30
CA GLU A 62 6.54 -19.72 -5.13
C GLU A 62 6.78 -18.29 -4.61
N GLN A 63 6.91 -18.11 -3.30
CA GLN A 63 7.29 -16.84 -2.69
C GLN A 63 8.19 -17.09 -1.49
N ASP A 64 9.23 -16.28 -1.37
CA ASP A 64 10.07 -16.17 -0.18
C ASP A 64 9.29 -15.48 0.94
N GLU A 65 9.28 -16.09 2.12
CA GLU A 65 8.78 -15.46 3.35
C GLU A 65 9.97 -15.13 4.26
N ALA A 66 10.10 -13.85 4.60
CA ALA A 66 11.08 -13.39 5.55
C ALA A 66 10.60 -13.66 6.98
N VAL A 67 11.39 -14.38 7.76
CA VAL A 67 11.21 -14.51 9.21
C VAL A 67 12.38 -13.84 9.91
N SER A 68 12.10 -12.89 10.81
CA SER A 68 13.15 -12.23 11.59
C SER A 68 13.75 -13.20 12.61
N THR A 69 15.06 -13.40 12.56
CA THR A 69 15.82 -14.11 13.60
C THR A 69 16.56 -13.15 14.53
N LEU A 70 16.31 -11.84 14.41
CA LEU A 70 16.87 -10.78 15.26
C LEU A 70 16.28 -10.84 16.69
N ALA A 71 16.84 -11.73 17.51
CA ALA A 71 16.66 -11.74 18.95
C ALA A 71 17.66 -10.78 19.63
N SER A 72 17.18 -9.98 20.57
CA SER A 72 18.02 -9.17 21.46
C SER A 72 17.47 -9.23 22.88
N GLU A 73 18.25 -8.81 23.86
CA GLU A 73 17.73 -8.63 25.22
C GLU A 73 17.38 -7.13 25.38
N PRO A 74 16.11 -6.76 25.56
CA PRO A 74 15.74 -5.35 25.66
C PRO A 74 16.32 -4.73 26.93
N SER A 75 16.68 -3.44 26.88
CA SER A 75 16.84 -2.67 28.11
C SER A 75 15.48 -2.23 28.64
N ILE A 76 15.33 -2.15 29.97
CA ILE A 76 14.07 -1.78 30.62
C ILE A 76 14.31 -0.61 31.58
N ILE A 77 13.54 0.46 31.42
CA ILE A 77 13.37 1.51 32.43
C ILE A 77 11.90 1.50 32.84
N SER A 78 11.62 1.23 34.13
CA SER A 78 10.24 1.08 34.61
C SER A 78 10.00 1.78 35.95
N ALA A 79 8.93 2.56 36.04
CA ALA A 79 8.50 3.23 37.28
C ALA A 79 7.05 2.85 37.62
N GLY A 80 6.77 2.58 38.89
CA GLY A 80 5.39 2.34 39.34
C GLY A 80 4.51 3.60 39.30
N ASN A 81 5.10 4.79 39.40
CA ASN A 81 4.42 6.07 39.23
C ASN A 81 4.99 6.85 38.03
N ASP A 82 5.78 7.91 38.22
CA ASP A 82 6.20 8.81 37.13
C ASP A 82 7.64 8.60 36.66
N ILE A 83 7.92 8.82 35.37
CA ILE A 83 9.27 8.97 34.81
C ILE A 83 9.46 10.38 34.28
N THR A 84 10.54 11.04 34.72
CA THR A 84 11.01 12.30 34.10
C THR A 84 12.43 12.12 33.56
N ILE A 85 12.61 12.30 32.25
CA ILE A 85 13.91 12.24 31.56
C ILE A 85 14.23 13.64 31.05
N THR A 86 15.37 14.19 31.46
CA THR A 86 15.90 15.46 30.94
C THR A 86 17.30 15.23 30.41
N THR A 87 17.46 15.35 29.09
CA THR A 87 18.74 15.23 28.40
C THR A 87 19.07 16.49 27.60
N SER A 88 20.32 16.96 27.67
CA SER A 88 20.74 18.13 26.88
C SER A 88 21.04 17.83 25.41
N GLN A 89 21.08 16.56 25.01
CA GLN A 89 21.30 16.13 23.63
C GLN A 89 20.30 15.05 23.19
N GLU A 90 20.51 13.79 23.58
CA GLU A 90 19.75 12.68 23.02
C GLU A 90 19.15 11.77 24.09
N THR A 91 17.93 11.29 23.85
CA THR A 91 17.33 10.13 24.49
C THR A 91 17.10 9.07 23.41
N ASN A 92 17.83 7.97 23.49
CA ASN A 92 17.77 6.86 22.56
C ASN A 92 17.11 5.67 23.26
N ASN A 93 15.94 5.25 22.79
CA ASN A 93 15.27 4.01 23.17
C ASN A 93 15.28 3.07 21.96
N LEU A 94 16.23 2.13 21.93
CA LEU A 94 16.48 1.28 20.76
C LEU A 94 16.14 -0.17 21.08
N SER A 95 15.11 -0.70 20.43
CA SER A 95 14.52 -2.03 20.72
C SER A 95 14.36 -2.33 22.22
N SER A 96 14.01 -1.30 23.00
CA SER A 96 14.01 -1.30 24.46
C SER A 96 12.72 -0.68 25.01
N VAL A 97 12.49 -0.80 26.31
CA VAL A 97 11.25 -0.38 26.96
C VAL A 97 11.52 0.74 27.96
N ILE A 98 10.70 1.80 27.88
CA ILE A 98 10.54 2.82 28.92
C ILE A 98 9.07 2.85 29.31
N THR A 99 8.73 2.52 30.55
CA THR A 99 7.34 2.43 31.00
C THR A 99 7.10 3.04 32.37
N ALA A 100 5.97 3.71 32.55
CA ALA A 100 5.56 4.32 33.82
C ALA A 100 4.10 4.00 34.11
N GLY A 101 3.77 3.73 35.38
CA GLY A 101 2.39 3.49 35.80
C GLY A 101 1.48 4.71 35.70
N ASN A 102 2.04 5.92 35.77
CA ASN A 102 1.31 7.18 35.58
C ASN A 102 1.92 8.00 34.43
N ASP A 103 2.74 9.03 34.70
CA ASP A 103 3.18 9.97 33.66
C ASP A 103 4.63 9.73 33.19
N ILE A 104 4.88 9.94 31.90
CA ILE A 104 6.24 10.05 31.34
C ILE A 104 6.42 11.46 30.78
N THR A 105 7.45 12.16 31.24
CA THR A 105 7.91 13.43 30.64
C THR A 105 9.33 13.30 30.12
N ILE A 106 9.54 13.57 28.83
CA ILE A 106 10.86 13.56 28.17
C ILE A 106 11.17 14.95 27.63
N ASN A 107 12.24 15.57 28.14
CA ASN A 107 12.80 16.82 27.64
C ASN A 107 14.18 16.52 27.03
N THR A 108 14.31 16.61 25.71
CA THR A 108 15.55 16.29 24.99
C THR A 108 15.70 17.16 23.75
N ASP A 109 16.88 17.25 23.12
CA ASP A 109 16.98 17.85 21.78
C ASP A 109 16.52 16.83 20.72
N ILE A 110 16.93 15.57 20.87
CA ILE A 110 16.58 14.46 19.97
C ILE A 110 16.02 13.29 20.78
N LEU A 111 14.85 12.78 20.36
CA LEU A 111 14.29 11.51 20.82
C LEU A 111 14.33 10.50 19.65
N LYS A 112 14.96 9.34 19.87
CA LYS A 112 14.92 8.20 18.94
C LYS A 112 14.27 7.03 19.66
N ASN A 113 13.03 6.70 19.31
CA ASN A 113 12.35 5.49 19.71
C ASN A 113 12.30 4.56 18.50
N ASN A 114 13.33 3.73 18.32
CA ASN A 114 13.52 2.98 17.09
C ASN A 114 13.66 1.48 17.34
N THR A 115 12.88 0.69 16.64
CA THR A 115 13.09 -0.75 16.54
C THR A 115 14.25 -1.02 15.58
N ASP A 116 15.22 -1.84 16.00
CA ASP A 116 16.27 -2.30 15.10
C ASP A 116 15.65 -3.02 13.90
N SER A 117 16.23 -2.81 12.72
CA SER A 117 15.75 -3.43 11.48
C SER A 117 16.90 -3.69 10.52
N ILE A 118 16.70 -4.61 9.60
CA ILE A 118 17.58 -4.87 8.47
C ILE A 118 16.78 -4.65 7.19
N ASP A 119 17.33 -3.84 6.28
CA ASP A 119 16.82 -3.76 4.92
C ASP A 119 17.22 -5.05 4.20
N SER A 120 16.28 -5.98 4.02
CA SER A 120 16.57 -7.21 3.28
C SER A 120 16.80 -6.90 1.80
N HIS A 121 17.76 -7.60 1.21
CA HIS A 121 17.99 -7.60 -0.23
C HIS A 121 17.17 -8.73 -0.86
N ASN A 122 16.24 -8.38 -1.76
CA ASN A 122 15.53 -9.24 -2.71
C ASN A 122 14.89 -10.52 -2.14
N LEU A 123 13.70 -10.41 -1.56
CA LEU A 123 12.76 -11.53 -1.43
C LEU A 123 12.20 -11.88 -2.80
N TYR A 124 12.37 -13.11 -3.25
CA TYR A 124 11.94 -13.55 -4.56
C TYR A 124 10.49 -14.03 -4.55
N ARG A 125 9.77 -13.65 -5.61
CA ARG A 125 8.44 -14.16 -5.92
C ARG A 125 8.45 -14.75 -7.31
N LYS A 126 8.09 -16.02 -7.42
CA LYS A 126 7.90 -16.74 -8.68
C LYS A 126 6.42 -16.74 -9.04
N TRP A 127 6.09 -16.02 -10.08
CA TRP A 127 4.77 -15.98 -10.68
C TRP A 127 4.78 -16.83 -11.94
N GLY A 128 3.70 -17.52 -12.27
CA GLY A 128 3.69 -18.20 -13.55
C GLY A 128 2.48 -19.04 -13.85
N LYS A 129 2.49 -19.57 -15.07
CA LYS A 129 1.46 -20.48 -15.58
C LYS A 129 2.05 -21.87 -15.68
N MET A 130 1.27 -22.85 -15.24
CA MET A 130 1.51 -24.25 -15.53
C MET A 130 0.36 -24.74 -16.40
N TRP A 131 0.67 -25.33 -17.56
CA TRP A 131 -0.34 -25.98 -18.40
C TRP A 131 0.19 -27.26 -19.02
N GLU A 132 -0.72 -28.20 -19.29
CA GLU A 132 -0.41 -29.40 -20.05
C GLU A 132 -0.66 -29.15 -21.54
N GLU A 133 0.37 -29.38 -22.35
CA GLU A 133 0.24 -29.40 -23.80
C GLU A 133 0.29 -30.86 -24.28
N GLU A 134 -0.71 -31.28 -25.04
CA GLU A 134 -0.69 -32.55 -25.74
C GLU A 134 0.04 -32.36 -27.07
N TYR A 135 1.19 -33.02 -27.23
CA TYR A 135 1.99 -32.97 -28.44
C TYR A 135 2.10 -34.34 -29.08
N CYS A 136 2.39 -34.28 -30.37
CA CYS A 136 2.49 -35.45 -31.22
C CYS A 136 3.94 -35.88 -31.42
N GLU A 137 4.33 -37.05 -30.91
CA GLU A 137 5.62 -37.65 -31.24
C GLU A 137 5.59 -38.18 -32.69
N LYS A 138 6.30 -37.49 -33.59
CA LYS A 138 6.37 -37.86 -35.00
C LYS A 138 7.38 -38.99 -35.21
N LYS A 139 7.00 -40.01 -35.97
CA LYS A 139 7.95 -40.98 -36.53
C LYS A 139 8.49 -40.44 -37.85
N ARG A 140 9.81 -40.42 -38.03
CA ARG A 140 10.43 -40.06 -39.32
C ARG A 140 10.49 -41.31 -40.20
N ASN A 141 9.56 -41.42 -41.16
CA ASN A 141 9.62 -42.43 -42.22
C ASN A 141 9.89 -41.72 -43.56
N TRP A 142 10.77 -42.32 -44.38
CA TRP A 142 11.35 -41.69 -45.57
C TRP A 142 10.37 -41.57 -46.76
N TRP A 143 9.16 -42.15 -46.67
CA TRP A 143 8.26 -42.31 -47.83
C TRP A 143 6.82 -41.81 -47.61
N SER A 144 6.49 -41.31 -46.42
CA SER A 144 5.21 -40.61 -46.17
C SER A 144 5.42 -39.62 -45.04
N GLY A 145 5.08 -38.35 -45.27
CA GLY A 145 5.19 -37.27 -44.28
C GLY A 145 4.64 -37.74 -42.93
N GLY A 146 5.49 -37.72 -41.90
CA GLY A 146 5.31 -38.47 -40.67
C GLY A 146 3.97 -38.23 -39.96
N GLY A 147 3.23 -39.33 -39.73
CA GLY A 147 2.01 -39.36 -38.91
C GLY A 147 2.31 -39.47 -37.41
N CYS A 148 1.28 -39.19 -36.59
CA CYS A 148 1.40 -39.18 -35.14
C CYS A 148 1.53 -40.57 -34.54
N LYS A 149 2.63 -40.86 -33.84
CA LYS A 149 2.86 -42.19 -33.23
C LYS A 149 2.12 -42.34 -31.90
N ARG A 150 2.14 -41.30 -31.06
CA ARG A 150 1.44 -41.26 -29.76
C ARG A 150 1.20 -39.80 -29.38
N HIS A 151 0.03 -39.53 -28.81
CA HIS A 151 -0.23 -38.30 -28.08
C HIS A 151 0.45 -38.41 -26.72
N ALA A 152 1.38 -37.50 -26.44
CA ALA A 152 2.04 -37.38 -25.15
C ALA A 152 1.69 -36.02 -24.55
N ARG A 153 1.49 -35.98 -23.24
CA ARG A 153 1.30 -34.73 -22.50
C ARG A 153 2.65 -34.28 -21.97
N ARG A 154 2.98 -33.00 -22.14
CA ARG A 154 4.10 -32.36 -21.46
C ARG A 154 3.59 -31.20 -20.64
N THR A 155 4.09 -31.09 -19.41
CA THR A 155 3.86 -29.92 -18.58
C THR A 155 4.79 -28.80 -19.05
N LYS A 156 4.23 -27.63 -19.32
CA LYS A 156 4.94 -26.40 -19.65
C LYS A 156 4.82 -25.43 -18.48
N TYR A 157 5.90 -24.69 -18.25
CA TYR A 157 5.97 -23.61 -17.28
C TYR A 157 6.32 -22.31 -18.00
N GLU A 158 5.66 -21.23 -17.62
CA GLU A 158 6.09 -19.87 -17.90
C GLU A 158 6.20 -19.17 -16.55
N ASP A 159 7.42 -18.95 -16.08
CA ASP A 159 7.71 -18.34 -14.80
C ASP A 159 8.36 -16.95 -14.95
N THR A 160 8.01 -16.07 -14.03
CA THR A 160 8.64 -14.77 -13.84
C THR A 160 9.04 -14.67 -12.39
N ILE A 161 10.33 -14.51 -12.16
CA ILE A 161 10.86 -14.17 -10.84
C ILE A 161 10.95 -12.64 -10.77
N ASP A 162 10.31 -12.08 -9.76
CA ASP A 162 10.46 -10.71 -9.30
C ASP A 162 11.10 -10.72 -7.91
N SER A 163 11.75 -9.62 -7.52
CA SER A 163 12.25 -9.43 -6.18
C SER A 163 11.60 -8.20 -5.54
N ARG A 164 11.23 -8.31 -4.27
CA ARG A 164 10.82 -7.18 -3.45
C ARG A 164 11.81 -7.01 -2.32
N SER A 165 12.00 -5.78 -1.87
CA SER A 165 12.67 -5.52 -0.59
C SER A 165 11.60 -5.32 0.46
N GLU A 166 11.74 -6.03 1.58
CA GLU A 166 10.96 -5.77 2.79
C GLU A 166 11.93 -5.44 3.92
N THR A 167 11.59 -4.44 4.74
CA THR A 167 12.33 -4.15 5.97
C THR A 167 11.92 -5.20 6.99
N ILE A 168 12.91 -5.95 7.48
CA ILE A 168 12.72 -6.96 8.50
C ILE A 168 13.06 -6.32 9.84
N TYR A 169 12.10 -6.31 10.75
CA TYR A 169 12.26 -5.70 12.07
C TYR A 169 12.78 -6.71 13.09
N SER A 170 13.53 -6.25 14.09
CA SER A 170 13.85 -7.06 15.26
C SER A 170 12.57 -7.51 15.96
N ALA A 171 12.61 -8.70 16.56
CA ALA A 171 11.52 -9.18 17.41
C ALA A 171 11.23 -8.21 18.58
N ASN A 172 12.23 -7.45 19.06
CA ASN A 172 12.05 -6.49 20.13
C ASN A 172 11.71 -5.10 19.62
N GLN A 173 10.53 -4.62 20.02
CA GLN A 173 10.03 -3.29 19.69
C GLN A 173 10.58 -2.24 20.65
N ALA A 174 10.93 -1.07 20.13
CA ALA A 174 11.17 0.09 20.98
C ALA A 174 9.86 0.65 21.50
N THR A 175 9.65 0.62 22.82
CA THR A 175 8.39 1.00 23.46
C THR A 175 8.60 2.13 24.46
N ILE A 176 7.80 3.19 24.35
CA ILE A 176 7.61 4.20 25.40
C ILE A 176 6.13 4.24 25.75
N ASN A 177 5.81 3.95 27.01
CA ASN A 177 4.44 3.71 27.43
C ASN A 177 4.15 4.30 28.82
N ALA A 178 3.26 5.27 28.87
CA ALA A 178 2.80 5.90 30.11
C ALA A 178 1.37 5.43 30.45
N GLY A 179 1.07 5.15 31.70
CA GLY A 179 -0.29 4.79 32.10
C GLY A 179 -1.31 5.93 31.92
N ASN A 180 -0.88 7.18 32.02
CA ASN A 180 -1.73 8.37 31.94
C ASN A 180 -1.24 9.34 30.85
N ASN A 181 -0.27 10.21 31.13
CA ASN A 181 0.22 11.20 30.17
C ASN A 181 1.62 10.89 29.67
N LEU A 182 1.82 10.87 28.35
CA LEU A 182 3.14 10.94 27.72
C LEU A 182 3.37 12.35 27.16
N THR A 183 4.31 13.08 27.76
CA THR A 183 4.74 14.40 27.28
C THR A 183 6.16 14.33 26.73
N VAL A 184 6.35 14.71 25.46
CA VAL A 184 7.67 14.78 24.82
C VAL A 184 7.92 16.19 24.31
N ASN A 185 8.99 16.82 24.79
CA ASN A 185 9.48 18.10 24.30
C ASN A 185 10.84 17.87 23.63
N ALA A 186 10.90 17.93 22.29
CA ALA A 186 12.14 17.73 21.55
C ALA A 186 12.20 18.40 20.18
N THR A 187 13.39 18.78 19.73
CA THR A 187 13.60 19.36 18.40
C THR A 187 13.39 18.34 17.29
N THR A 188 13.88 17.11 17.47
CA THR A 188 13.67 16.01 16.51
C THR A 188 13.14 14.78 17.22
N ILE A 189 12.11 14.17 16.65
CA ILE A 189 11.52 12.93 17.18
C ILE A 189 11.43 11.92 16.05
N ILE A 190 11.96 10.73 16.30
CA ILE A 190 11.86 9.58 15.41
C ILE A 190 11.19 8.47 16.20
N ASN A 191 10.03 8.03 15.73
CA ASN A 191 9.33 6.84 16.22
C ASN A 191 9.21 5.87 15.05
N GLY A 192 10.02 4.83 15.01
CA GLY A 192 10.01 3.94 13.86
C GLY A 192 11.07 2.87 13.91
N TYR A 193 11.87 2.78 12.86
CA TYR A 193 12.89 1.77 12.72
C TYR A 193 14.26 2.38 12.42
N ASN A 194 15.30 1.62 12.75
CA ASN A 194 16.68 1.99 12.46
C ASN A 194 17.35 0.90 11.60
N THR A 195 17.79 1.27 10.39
CA THR A 195 18.54 0.38 9.49
C THR A 195 20.06 0.51 9.66
N LYS A 196 20.50 1.49 10.45
CA LYS A 196 21.91 1.74 10.78
C LYS A 196 22.07 1.75 12.29
N ASN A 197 22.13 0.57 12.90
CA ASN A 197 22.54 0.48 14.29
C ASN A 197 24.02 0.88 14.39
N PRO A 198 24.42 1.90 15.17
CA PRO A 198 25.82 2.31 15.32
C PRO A 198 26.73 1.26 15.98
N GLU A 199 26.19 0.21 16.60
CA GLU A 199 26.96 -0.98 17.03
C GLU A 199 27.02 -2.08 15.94
N TYR A 200 26.39 -1.84 14.79
CA TYR A 200 26.44 -2.67 13.59
C TYR A 200 27.32 -2.00 12.53
N GLU A 201 28.63 -2.23 12.63
CA GLU A 201 29.54 -2.10 11.50
C GLU A 201 30.05 -3.53 11.20
N PRO A 202 29.50 -4.25 10.21
CA PRO A 202 30.19 -5.41 9.70
C PRO A 202 31.50 -4.89 9.14
N THR A 203 32.62 -5.21 9.79
CA THR A 203 33.94 -4.86 9.29
C THR A 203 34.04 -5.33 7.85
N LYS A 204 34.03 -4.40 6.89
CA LYS A 204 34.32 -4.67 5.49
C LYS A 204 35.67 -5.35 5.44
N ASN A 205 35.68 -6.65 5.20
CA ASN A 205 36.88 -7.34 4.76
C ASN A 205 36.94 -7.13 3.25
N ASP A 206 37.60 -6.05 2.84
CA ASP A 206 38.07 -5.87 1.47
C ASP A 206 39.05 -7.01 1.16
N ASN A 207 38.66 -7.96 0.30
CA ASN A 207 39.46 -8.49 -0.82
C ASN A 207 38.74 -9.65 -1.54
N THR A 208 38.46 -9.40 -2.83
CA THR A 208 38.00 -10.25 -3.96
C THR A 208 38.79 -11.56 -4.21
N PRO A 209 38.48 -12.42 -5.22
CA PRO A 209 37.21 -13.00 -5.71
C PRO A 209 37.30 -14.53 -6.06
N SER A 210 36.12 -15.19 -6.20
CA SER A 210 35.77 -16.33 -7.09
C SER A 210 36.46 -17.73 -7.03
N THR A 211 35.60 -18.73 -7.30
CA THR A 211 35.78 -20.08 -7.89
C THR A 211 36.10 -21.32 -7.03
N GLU A 212 35.16 -22.28 -7.17
CA GLU A 212 35.33 -23.73 -7.35
C GLU A 212 35.59 -24.67 -6.15
N ASP A 213 34.56 -25.51 -5.96
CA ASP A 213 34.59 -26.97 -5.90
C ASP A 213 34.37 -27.66 -4.54
N SER A 214 33.37 -28.52 -4.60
CA SER A 214 32.87 -29.46 -3.62
C SER A 214 33.78 -30.68 -3.51
N ASP A 215 34.07 -31.16 -2.29
CA ASP A 215 33.88 -32.59 -1.99
C ASP A 215 33.84 -32.92 -0.49
N ALA A 216 32.97 -33.89 -0.19
CA ALA A 216 32.98 -34.92 0.85
C ALA A 216 33.04 -34.57 2.36
N GLY A 217 31.95 -34.95 3.04
CA GLY A 217 32.06 -35.71 4.30
C GLY A 217 31.00 -35.47 5.38
N ALA A 218 29.80 -36.05 5.22
CA ALA A 218 28.91 -36.27 6.36
C ALA A 218 29.57 -37.21 7.40
N PRO A 219 29.26 -37.05 8.69
CA PRO A 219 28.30 -37.98 9.26
C PRO A 219 27.22 -37.30 10.11
N ALA A 220 26.04 -37.89 10.02
CA ALA A 220 24.83 -37.53 10.74
C ALA A 220 25.05 -37.44 12.26
N ASN A 221 24.63 -36.32 12.84
CA ASN A 221 24.15 -36.26 14.22
C ASN A 221 22.98 -35.28 14.25
N ASN A 222 21.82 -35.82 14.57
CA ASN A 222 20.54 -35.14 14.69
C ASN A 222 20.62 -34.09 15.83
N PRO A 223 20.52 -32.78 15.59
CA PRO A 223 20.40 -31.81 16.67
C PRO A 223 18.92 -31.62 17.02
N ASP A 224 18.67 -31.74 18.31
CA ASP A 224 17.41 -31.57 19.01
C ASP A 224 16.79 -30.16 18.80
N LEU A 225 15.56 -30.10 18.26
CA LEU A 225 14.72 -28.90 18.12
C LEU A 225 14.05 -28.49 19.45
N SER A 226 14.79 -28.57 20.56
CA SER A 226 14.34 -28.10 21.86
C SER A 226 14.67 -26.63 22.08
N LEU A 227 14.06 -25.74 21.29
CA LEU A 227 13.75 -24.39 21.77
C LEU A 227 12.83 -24.54 22.98
N LYS A 228 13.43 -24.63 24.17
CA LYS A 228 12.83 -24.30 25.44
C LYS A 228 12.88 -22.77 25.52
N PRO A 229 11.78 -22.07 25.82
CA PRO A 229 11.88 -20.68 26.22
C PRO A 229 12.62 -20.65 27.55
N SER A 230 13.94 -20.53 27.51
CA SER A 230 14.75 -20.21 28.68
C SER A 230 14.52 -18.75 29.00
N ILE A 231 13.39 -18.46 29.65
CA ILE A 231 13.44 -17.46 30.71
C ILE A 231 14.41 -18.06 31.72
N ASP A 232 15.59 -17.49 31.86
CA ASP A 232 16.46 -17.75 33.00
C ASP A 232 15.77 -17.20 34.25
N THR A 233 14.77 -17.95 34.73
CA THR A 233 14.06 -17.71 35.99
C THR A 233 14.97 -17.90 37.20
N ASP A 234 16.08 -18.61 37.06
CA ASP A 234 17.00 -18.90 38.17
C ASP A 234 17.82 -17.65 38.53
N SER A 235 18.16 -16.80 37.56
CA SER A 235 18.91 -15.56 37.81
C SER A 235 18.05 -14.42 38.39
N GLN A 236 16.75 -14.35 38.07
CA GLN A 236 15.88 -13.26 38.56
C GLN A 236 15.15 -13.55 39.88
N ILE A 237 15.03 -14.80 40.31
CA ILE A 237 14.45 -15.12 41.63
C ILE A 237 15.51 -15.08 42.75
N SER A 238 16.78 -15.22 42.38
CA SER A 238 17.93 -15.03 43.28
C SER A 238 18.09 -13.58 43.79
N ALA A 239 17.29 -12.65 43.30
CA ALA A 239 17.24 -11.25 43.73
C ALA A 239 15.85 -10.82 44.25
N ILE A 240 15.12 -11.70 44.97
CA ILE A 240 14.21 -11.20 46.01
C ILE A 240 15.12 -10.64 47.13
N ALA A 241 15.73 -9.48 46.87
CA ALA A 241 16.09 -8.59 47.95
C ALA A 241 14.76 -8.31 48.65
N LEU A 242 14.61 -8.81 49.88
CA LEU A 242 13.55 -8.40 50.80
C LEU A 242 13.70 -6.89 50.99
N ASN A 243 13.20 -6.10 50.06
CA ASN A 243 13.20 -4.65 49.98
C ASN A 243 12.26 -4.03 51.03
N GLY A 244 12.07 -4.71 52.16
CA GLY A 244 11.14 -4.33 53.23
C GLY A 244 9.69 -4.63 52.93
N GLU A 245 9.25 -4.66 51.66
CA GLU A 245 7.84 -4.77 51.24
C GLU A 245 7.25 -6.19 51.39
N PHE A 246 8.04 -7.21 51.08
CA PHE A 246 7.62 -8.61 51.17
C PHE A 246 8.20 -9.31 52.41
N LYS A 247 7.56 -10.38 52.84
CA LYS A 247 8.10 -11.32 53.83
C LYS A 247 7.82 -12.76 53.41
N VAL A 248 8.73 -13.65 53.77
CA VAL A 248 8.60 -15.09 53.52
C VAL A 248 7.97 -15.73 54.75
N GLU A 249 6.82 -16.36 54.57
CA GLU A 249 6.06 -17.02 55.63
C GLU A 249 5.83 -18.49 55.28
N LYS A 250 5.60 -19.32 56.31
CA LYS A 250 5.21 -20.71 56.06
C LYS A 250 3.72 -20.72 55.65
N PRO A 251 3.36 -21.29 54.49
CA PRO A 251 1.97 -21.30 54.04
C PRO A 251 1.07 -22.07 55.02
N THR A 252 -0.15 -21.58 55.20
CA THR A 252 -1.21 -22.20 56.04
C THR A 252 -2.48 -22.38 55.21
N PRO A 253 -3.46 -23.19 55.65
CA PRO A 253 -4.74 -23.31 54.93
C PRO A 253 -5.50 -21.99 54.75
N ILE A 254 -5.24 -21.00 55.61
CA ILE A 254 -5.88 -19.67 55.56
C ILE A 254 -5.04 -18.69 54.70
N LYS A 255 -3.74 -18.94 54.59
CA LYS A 255 -2.78 -18.15 53.78
C LYS A 255 -1.93 -19.09 52.93
N PRO A 256 -2.47 -19.62 51.82
CA PRO A 256 -1.80 -20.64 51.02
C PRO A 256 -0.79 -20.03 50.05
N TYR A 257 0.12 -19.19 50.56
CA TYR A 257 1.15 -18.53 49.78
C TYR A 257 2.43 -18.34 50.60
N ILE A 258 3.57 -18.27 49.91
CA ILE A 258 4.91 -18.26 50.54
C ILE A 258 5.42 -16.83 50.73
N ILE A 259 5.21 -15.98 49.74
CA ILE A 259 5.58 -14.56 49.75
C ILE A 259 4.35 -13.75 50.12
N GLU A 260 4.38 -13.12 51.28
CA GLU A 260 3.32 -12.23 51.78
C GLU A 260 3.76 -10.77 51.65
N THR A 261 2.93 -9.97 51.02
CA THR A 261 3.02 -8.50 50.98
C THR A 261 2.67 -7.96 52.36
N ARG A 262 3.50 -7.08 52.90
CA ARG A 262 3.22 -6.46 54.20
C ARG A 262 2.09 -5.46 54.05
N ASN A 263 1.03 -5.67 54.84
CA ASN A 263 -0.15 -4.82 54.89
C ASN A 263 0.13 -3.37 55.32
N GLU A 264 1.35 -3.09 55.80
CA GLU A 264 1.85 -1.74 56.13
C GLU A 264 2.03 -0.88 54.86
N PHE A 265 2.21 -1.50 53.69
CA PHE A 265 2.46 -0.82 52.41
C PHE A 265 1.31 -0.96 51.42
N VAL A 266 0.63 -2.11 51.39
CA VAL A 266 -0.41 -2.42 50.40
C VAL A 266 -1.58 -3.16 51.06
N ASP A 267 -2.81 -2.70 50.82
CA ASP A 267 -4.03 -3.44 51.20
C ASP A 267 -4.30 -4.57 50.19
N ILE A 268 -3.91 -5.78 50.55
CA ILE A 268 -4.02 -6.97 49.68
C ILE A 268 -5.49 -7.33 49.34
N THR A 269 -6.47 -6.82 50.10
CA THR A 269 -7.89 -7.14 49.87
C THR A 269 -8.48 -6.53 48.61
N GLN A 270 -7.77 -5.55 48.01
CA GLN A 270 -8.15 -4.92 46.74
C GLN A 270 -7.78 -5.75 45.50
N PHE A 271 -7.02 -6.83 45.66
CA PHE A 271 -6.46 -7.62 44.56
C PHE A 271 -7.11 -9.00 44.47
N LYS A 272 -7.53 -9.37 43.27
CA LYS A 272 -8.05 -10.70 42.91
C LYS A 272 -7.00 -11.47 42.12
N ALA A 273 -6.64 -12.66 42.57
CA ALA A 273 -5.71 -13.55 41.88
C ALA A 273 -6.06 -15.02 42.19
N SER A 274 -5.07 -15.93 42.13
CA SER A 274 -5.21 -17.37 42.35
C SER A 274 -6.19 -17.75 43.47
N GLN A 275 -6.02 -17.19 44.66
CA GLN A 275 -6.74 -17.60 45.88
C GLN A 275 -8.23 -17.29 45.80
N TYR A 276 -8.58 -16.14 45.22
CA TYR A 276 -9.97 -15.76 44.98
C TYR A 276 -10.59 -16.62 43.88
N LEU A 277 -9.80 -16.92 42.84
CA LEU A 277 -10.26 -17.61 41.64
C LEU A 277 -10.41 -19.12 41.86
N PHE A 278 -9.49 -19.76 42.61
CA PHE A 278 -9.53 -21.19 42.96
C PHE A 278 -10.69 -21.57 43.89
N ALA A 279 -11.26 -20.61 44.61
CA ALA A 279 -12.43 -20.84 45.46
C ALA A 279 -13.75 -20.94 44.67
N ARG A 280 -13.74 -20.70 43.34
CA ARG A 280 -14.94 -20.77 42.50
C ARG A 280 -15.42 -22.23 42.33
N PRO A 281 -16.73 -22.51 42.38
CA PRO A 281 -17.27 -23.88 42.39
C PRO A 281 -17.22 -24.64 41.05
N ASN A 282 -16.74 -24.04 39.95
CA ASN A 282 -16.81 -24.61 38.58
C ASN A 282 -15.45 -24.69 37.87
N ILE A 283 -14.37 -24.90 38.62
CA ILE A 283 -13.01 -25.00 38.06
C ILE A 283 -12.74 -26.44 37.70
N ARG A 284 -12.60 -26.72 36.40
CA ARG A 284 -12.52 -28.10 35.88
C ARG A 284 -11.09 -28.62 35.81
N PHE A 285 -10.12 -27.73 35.68
CA PHE A 285 -8.69 -28.08 35.61
C PHE A 285 -8.04 -28.29 36.97
N LEU A 286 -8.70 -27.90 38.07
CA LEU A 286 -8.18 -28.07 39.42
C LEU A 286 -8.61 -29.44 39.96
N ASP A 287 -7.64 -30.25 40.37
CA ASP A 287 -7.91 -31.54 41.01
C ASP A 287 -8.79 -31.33 42.26
N PRO A 288 -9.95 -32.00 42.39
CA PRO A 288 -10.79 -31.94 43.58
C PRO A 288 -10.06 -32.31 44.89
N ALA A 289 -8.95 -33.05 44.80
CA ALA A 289 -8.08 -33.37 45.93
C ALA A 289 -7.15 -32.20 46.34
N MET A 290 -6.94 -31.19 45.48
CA MET A 290 -6.22 -29.95 45.78
C MET A 290 -7.17 -28.85 46.29
N SER A 291 -7.67 -29.01 47.51
CA SER A 291 -8.64 -28.06 48.09
C SER A 291 -8.06 -26.67 48.45
N SER A 292 -6.74 -26.49 48.42
CA SER A 292 -6.08 -25.20 48.68
C SER A 292 -4.67 -25.17 48.07
N PRO A 293 -4.53 -24.91 46.75
CA PRO A 293 -3.23 -24.87 46.08
C PRO A 293 -2.32 -23.79 46.69
N ILE A 294 -1.05 -24.11 46.92
CA ILE A 294 -0.08 -23.16 47.49
C ILE A 294 0.58 -22.39 46.34
N THR A 295 0.45 -21.06 46.33
CA THR A 295 1.13 -20.18 45.37
C THR A 295 2.43 -19.60 45.90
N LEU A 296 3.29 -19.13 45.01
CA LEU A 296 4.54 -18.49 45.40
C LEU A 296 4.31 -17.17 46.15
N GLY A 297 3.31 -16.38 45.77
CA GLY A 297 2.98 -15.13 46.45
C GLY A 297 1.48 -14.90 46.58
N ASP A 298 1.13 -13.87 47.34
CA ASP A 298 -0.24 -13.38 47.47
C ASP A 298 -0.75 -12.65 46.22
N ALA A 299 -2.01 -12.20 46.27
CA ALA A 299 -2.69 -11.62 45.12
C ALA A 299 -1.99 -10.37 44.57
N TYR A 300 -1.41 -9.54 45.43
CA TYR A 300 -0.65 -8.37 44.99
C TYR A 300 0.65 -8.78 44.27
N TRP A 301 1.38 -9.74 44.85
CA TRP A 301 2.59 -10.25 44.22
C TRP A 301 2.31 -10.90 42.87
N GLU A 302 1.23 -11.67 42.75
CA GLU A 302 0.80 -12.27 41.49
C GLU A 302 0.40 -11.24 40.43
N HIS A 303 -0.22 -10.13 40.83
CA HIS A 303 -0.46 -8.98 39.95
C HIS A 303 0.84 -8.42 39.38
N GLN A 304 1.86 -8.26 40.21
CA GLN A 304 3.17 -7.82 39.74
C GLN A 304 3.79 -8.83 38.76
N GLN A 305 3.67 -10.15 39.01
CA GLN A 305 4.19 -11.17 38.11
C GLN A 305 3.44 -11.24 36.78
N LEU A 306 2.11 -11.11 36.79
CA LEU A 306 1.34 -11.11 35.55
C LEU A 306 1.56 -9.81 34.77
N GLN A 307 1.62 -8.66 35.44
CA GLN A 307 1.97 -7.37 34.83
C GLN A 307 3.31 -7.43 34.11
N LYS A 308 4.30 -8.05 34.77
CA LYS A 308 5.61 -8.29 34.21
C LYS A 308 5.53 -9.16 32.96
N GLN A 309 4.83 -10.30 33.03
CA GLN A 309 4.69 -11.20 31.88
C GLN A 309 3.91 -10.59 30.71
N ILE A 310 2.83 -9.83 30.97
CA ILE A 310 2.11 -9.09 29.94
C ILE A 310 3.08 -8.10 29.29
N SER A 311 3.76 -7.27 30.07
CA SER A 311 4.73 -6.31 29.55
C SER A 311 5.89 -6.98 28.82
N GLU A 312 6.31 -8.17 29.22
CA GLU A 312 7.42 -8.89 28.59
C GLU A 312 7.00 -9.60 27.30
N GLN A 313 5.81 -10.20 27.26
CA GLN A 313 5.33 -10.97 26.10
C GLN A 313 4.60 -10.13 25.06
N THR A 314 3.83 -9.12 25.50
CA THR A 314 3.02 -8.25 24.62
C THR A 314 3.64 -6.87 24.39
N LYS A 315 4.58 -6.46 25.25
CA LYS A 315 5.14 -5.10 25.30
C LYS A 315 4.10 -4.00 25.60
N GLN A 316 2.91 -4.37 26.08
CA GLN A 316 1.85 -3.46 26.52
C GLN A 316 1.76 -3.41 28.04
N THR A 317 1.23 -2.32 28.61
CA THR A 317 0.94 -2.27 30.07
C THR A 317 -0.25 -3.15 30.42
N ARG A 318 -1.13 -3.44 29.48
CA ARG A 318 -2.33 -4.25 29.70
C ARG A 318 -2.53 -5.16 28.51
N LEU A 319 -2.93 -6.40 28.78
CA LEU A 319 -3.26 -7.36 27.73
C LEU A 319 -4.56 -6.97 27.01
N TYR A 320 -5.49 -6.34 27.73
CA TYR A 320 -6.77 -5.85 27.21
C TYR A 320 -6.97 -4.39 27.62
N ALA A 321 -7.19 -3.50 26.64
CA ALA A 321 -7.19 -2.05 26.85
C ALA A 321 -8.21 -1.57 27.90
N ASP A 322 -9.41 -2.14 27.89
CA ASP A 322 -10.54 -1.74 28.75
C ASP A 322 -10.55 -2.42 30.13
N TYR A 323 -9.55 -3.25 30.44
CA TYR A 323 -9.53 -4.07 31.65
C TYR A 323 -8.45 -3.56 32.61
N ASP A 324 -8.79 -3.40 33.89
CA ASP A 324 -7.78 -3.30 34.94
C ASP A 324 -7.15 -4.69 35.22
N MET A 325 -6.17 -4.76 36.12
CA MET A 325 -5.49 -6.03 36.39
C MET A 325 -6.40 -7.07 37.05
N ASN A 326 -7.37 -6.65 37.87
CA ASN A 326 -8.35 -7.56 38.47
C ASN A 326 -9.24 -8.20 37.40
N ALA A 327 -9.77 -7.37 36.48
CA ALA A 327 -10.58 -7.82 35.37
C ALA A 327 -9.76 -8.67 34.38
N THR A 328 -8.48 -8.35 34.18
CA THR A 328 -7.56 -9.13 33.34
C THR A 328 -7.34 -10.53 33.91
N PHE A 329 -7.09 -10.64 35.23
CA PHE A 329 -7.00 -11.93 35.92
C PHE A 329 -8.31 -12.72 35.84
N ASP A 330 -9.45 -12.07 36.12
CA ASP A 330 -10.77 -12.70 36.04
C ASP A 330 -10.99 -13.30 34.63
N ARG A 331 -10.71 -12.54 33.57
CA ARG A 331 -10.87 -12.97 32.19
C ARG A 331 -9.93 -14.10 31.80
N LEU A 332 -8.62 -13.94 32.03
CA LEU A 332 -7.63 -14.96 31.67
C LEU A 332 -7.91 -16.28 32.36
N PHE A 333 -8.40 -16.24 33.59
CA PHE A 333 -8.75 -17.42 34.36
C PHE A 333 -10.00 -18.13 33.82
N ASP A 334 -11.02 -17.37 33.45
CA ASP A 334 -12.22 -17.92 32.80
C ASP A 334 -11.86 -18.57 31.46
N GLN A 335 -10.98 -17.93 30.68
CA GLN A 335 -10.43 -18.48 29.43
C GLN A 335 -9.59 -19.76 29.67
N SER A 336 -8.80 -19.82 30.74
CA SER A 336 -8.08 -21.04 31.14
C SER A 336 -9.02 -22.22 31.37
N ASN A 337 -10.21 -21.96 31.94
CA ASN A 337 -11.20 -23.01 32.18
C ASN A 337 -11.85 -23.50 30.87
N GLU A 338 -12.12 -22.59 29.94
CA GLU A 338 -12.67 -22.91 28.61
C GLU A 338 -11.67 -23.67 27.74
N GLU A 339 -10.42 -23.21 27.66
CA GLU A 339 -9.37 -23.87 26.87
C GLU A 339 -9.02 -25.25 27.45
N TYR A 340 -9.08 -25.44 28.78
CA TYR A 340 -8.89 -26.76 29.37
C TYR A 340 -9.91 -27.78 28.87
N GLU A 341 -11.20 -27.42 28.83
CA GLU A 341 -12.26 -28.30 28.34
C GLU A 341 -12.05 -28.63 26.86
N LYS A 342 -11.80 -27.61 26.04
CA LYS A 342 -11.56 -27.76 24.61
C LYS A 342 -10.35 -28.64 24.31
N LEU A 343 -9.20 -28.37 24.94
CA LEU A 343 -7.97 -29.14 24.70
C LEU A 343 -8.11 -30.59 25.14
N THR A 344 -8.84 -30.84 26.23
CA THR A 344 -9.16 -32.20 26.69
C THR A 344 -10.02 -32.94 25.66
N ASP A 345 -11.03 -32.29 25.09
CA ASP A 345 -11.90 -32.87 24.05
C ASP A 345 -11.13 -33.15 22.74
N GLU A 346 -10.10 -32.35 22.43
CA GLU A 346 -9.20 -32.53 21.30
C GLU A 346 -8.08 -33.58 21.55
N GLY A 347 -8.05 -34.18 22.75
CA GLY A 347 -7.04 -35.18 23.14
C GLY A 347 -5.66 -34.60 23.45
N VAL A 348 -5.58 -33.29 23.69
CA VAL A 348 -4.36 -32.59 24.11
C VAL A 348 -4.34 -32.47 25.63
N GLU A 349 -3.56 -33.32 26.28
CA GLU A 349 -3.47 -33.35 27.74
C GLU A 349 -2.73 -32.12 28.28
N ILE A 350 -3.42 -31.36 29.13
CA ILE A 350 -2.81 -30.30 29.95
C ILE A 350 -3.09 -30.58 31.42
N THR A 351 -2.10 -30.40 32.29
CA THR A 351 -2.19 -30.75 33.71
C THR A 351 -1.83 -29.54 34.57
N PHE A 352 -2.68 -29.21 35.52
CA PHE A 352 -2.44 -28.11 36.45
C PHE A 352 -1.16 -28.35 37.26
N GLY A 353 -0.31 -27.32 37.38
CA GLY A 353 1.02 -27.43 37.99
C GLY A 353 2.12 -27.91 37.05
N VAL A 354 1.82 -28.21 35.79
CA VAL A 354 2.78 -28.60 34.74
C VAL A 354 2.77 -27.56 33.62
N SER A 355 3.94 -27.18 33.11
CA SER A 355 4.06 -26.26 31.98
C SER A 355 3.41 -26.84 30.72
N LEU A 356 2.83 -25.97 29.89
CA LEU A 356 2.14 -26.40 28.67
C LEU A 356 3.15 -26.92 27.62
N SER A 357 2.75 -27.99 26.92
CA SER A 357 3.54 -28.53 25.82
C SER A 357 3.45 -27.62 24.58
N LYS A 358 4.42 -27.72 23.65
CA LYS A 358 4.38 -26.97 22.38
C LYS A 358 3.08 -27.23 21.59
N ALA A 359 2.58 -28.45 21.62
CA ALA A 359 1.33 -28.83 20.97
C ALA A 359 0.13 -28.14 21.64
N ALA A 360 0.09 -28.10 22.98
CA ALA A 360 -0.96 -27.41 23.73
C ALA A 360 -0.95 -25.90 23.47
N ILE A 361 0.23 -25.25 23.53
CA ILE A 361 0.36 -23.82 23.23
C ILE A 361 -0.14 -23.50 21.82
N LYS A 362 0.21 -24.33 20.83
CA LYS A 362 -0.23 -24.15 19.44
C LYS A 362 -1.74 -24.32 19.25
N ALA A 363 -2.39 -25.12 20.09
CA ALA A 363 -3.83 -25.40 20.01
C ALA A 363 -4.70 -24.35 20.75
N LEU A 364 -4.08 -23.45 21.53
CA LEU A 364 -4.80 -22.36 22.21
C LEU A 364 -5.50 -21.45 21.20
N THR A 365 -6.80 -21.23 21.42
CA THR A 365 -7.58 -20.23 20.69
C THR A 365 -7.75 -18.91 21.43
N GLN A 366 -7.52 -18.91 22.75
CA GLN A 366 -7.60 -17.75 23.63
C GLN A 366 -6.34 -17.66 24.51
N ASP A 367 -5.97 -16.45 24.92
CA ASP A 367 -4.91 -16.26 25.91
C ASP A 367 -5.37 -16.79 27.27
N ILE A 368 -4.45 -17.35 28.04
CA ILE A 368 -4.76 -17.97 29.32
C ILE A 368 -3.71 -17.65 30.39
N VAL A 369 -4.12 -17.71 31.66
CA VAL A 369 -3.20 -17.77 32.79
C VAL A 369 -3.16 -19.19 33.34
N TRP A 370 -1.99 -19.81 33.28
CA TRP A 370 -1.78 -21.19 33.72
C TRP A 370 -0.85 -21.26 34.93
N TYR A 371 -1.13 -22.14 35.87
CA TYR A 371 -0.33 -22.25 37.09
C TYR A 371 0.63 -23.43 37.02
N GLU A 372 1.90 -23.16 37.29
CA GLU A 372 2.98 -24.14 37.16
C GLU A 372 3.76 -24.26 38.46
N ASN A 373 4.20 -25.48 38.80
CA ASN A 373 5.09 -25.69 39.93
C ASN A 373 6.46 -25.08 39.63
N GLN A 374 6.90 -24.17 40.50
CA GLN A 374 8.20 -23.53 40.44
C GLN A 374 8.95 -23.82 41.73
N THR A 375 10.21 -24.25 41.61
CA THR A 375 11.10 -24.45 42.75
C THR A 375 12.01 -23.23 42.88
N VAL A 376 11.92 -22.54 44.00
CA VAL A 376 12.67 -21.30 44.27
C VAL A 376 13.43 -21.42 45.58
N GLU A 377 14.57 -20.74 45.67
CA GLU A 377 15.31 -20.61 46.92
C GLU A 377 15.02 -19.26 47.58
N LEU A 378 14.43 -19.28 48.79
CA LEU A 378 14.10 -18.09 49.57
C LEU A 378 14.73 -18.21 50.96
N ASN A 379 15.53 -17.23 51.36
CA ASN A 379 16.24 -17.23 52.64
C ASN A 379 17.07 -18.52 52.89
N GLY A 380 17.72 -19.05 51.84
CA GLY A 380 18.52 -20.28 51.92
C GLY A 380 17.71 -21.58 52.03
N LYS A 381 16.40 -21.55 51.78
CA LYS A 381 15.52 -22.73 51.80
C LYS A 381 14.77 -22.85 50.47
N GLN A 382 14.71 -24.07 49.95
CA GLN A 382 13.92 -24.37 48.74
C GLN A 382 12.43 -24.50 49.06
N TYR A 383 11.62 -23.92 48.19
CA TYR A 383 10.17 -24.00 48.20
C TYR A 383 9.69 -24.39 46.80
N THR A 384 8.75 -25.31 46.71
CA THR A 384 8.03 -25.62 45.46
C THR A 384 6.58 -25.18 45.63
N ALA A 385 6.13 -24.25 44.80
CA ALA A 385 4.77 -23.71 44.82
C ALA A 385 4.35 -23.23 43.43
N LEU A 386 3.06 -22.93 43.27
CA LEU A 386 2.48 -22.55 41.99
C LEU A 386 2.74 -21.08 41.65
N MET A 387 3.06 -20.82 40.38
CA MET A 387 3.23 -19.47 39.83
C MET A 387 2.31 -19.26 38.63
N PRO A 388 1.64 -18.10 38.51
CA PRO A 388 0.88 -17.78 37.30
C PRO A 388 1.83 -17.57 36.12
N ARG A 389 1.51 -18.19 34.98
CA ARG A 389 2.22 -18.10 33.71
C ARG A 389 1.24 -17.63 32.64
N LEU A 390 1.57 -16.54 31.93
CA LEU A 390 0.79 -16.09 30.78
C LEU A 390 1.16 -16.92 29.54
N TYR A 391 0.15 -17.44 28.85
CA TYR A 391 0.27 -18.06 27.54
C TYR A 391 -0.64 -17.33 26.55
N LEU A 392 -0.06 -16.85 25.45
CA LEU A 392 -0.78 -16.15 24.39
C LEU A 392 -1.24 -17.13 23.30
N ALA A 393 -2.45 -16.94 22.79
CA ALA A 393 -2.97 -17.73 21.67
C ALA A 393 -2.28 -17.36 20.35
N GLY A 394 -2.38 -18.27 19.38
CA GLY A 394 -1.82 -18.06 18.04
C GLY A 394 -2.30 -16.76 17.38
N ALA A 395 -3.59 -16.42 17.52
CA ALA A 395 -4.15 -15.19 16.96
C ALA A 395 -3.56 -13.91 17.60
N THR A 396 -3.38 -13.90 18.92
CA THR A 396 -2.76 -12.78 19.66
C THR A 396 -1.29 -12.62 19.30
N LEU A 397 -0.56 -13.74 19.20
CA LEU A 397 0.83 -13.76 18.74
C LEU A 397 0.96 -13.31 17.29
N GLU A 398 0.04 -13.73 16.42
CA GLU A 398 0.01 -13.31 15.02
C GLU A 398 -0.23 -11.80 14.91
N ASP A 399 -1.16 -11.24 15.69
CA ASP A 399 -1.43 -9.81 15.76
C ASP A 399 -0.20 -9.02 16.25
N LEU A 400 0.45 -9.48 17.33
CA LEU A 400 1.70 -8.90 17.84
C LEU A 400 2.86 -9.00 16.83
N SER A 401 2.84 -10.02 15.95
CA SER A 401 3.90 -10.27 14.96
C SER A 401 3.77 -9.48 13.66
N LYS A 402 2.59 -8.90 13.37
CA LYS A 402 2.26 -8.38 12.03
C LYS A 402 3.07 -7.17 11.56
N THR A 403 3.79 -6.46 12.43
CA THR A 403 5.03 -5.72 12.13
C THR A 403 5.58 -5.15 13.44
N PRO A 404 6.75 -5.58 13.95
CA PRO A 404 7.35 -4.98 15.15
C PRO A 404 7.87 -3.57 14.84
N GLN A 405 7.00 -2.56 14.94
CA GLN A 405 7.40 -1.15 14.79
C GLN A 405 7.50 -0.50 16.17
N ALA A 406 8.24 0.62 16.28
CA ALA A 406 8.35 1.32 17.56
C ALA A 406 7.00 1.90 18.01
N PHE A 407 6.79 1.92 19.32
CA PHE A 407 5.51 2.22 19.94
C PHE A 407 5.64 3.40 20.92
N LEU A 408 4.78 4.40 20.74
CA LEU A 408 4.49 5.43 21.75
C LEU A 408 3.04 5.26 22.19
N SER A 409 2.81 5.09 23.48
CA SER A 409 1.46 4.92 24.03
C SER A 409 1.21 5.62 25.34
N ALA A 410 -0.03 6.08 25.51
CA ALA A 410 -0.54 6.61 26.77
C ALA A 410 -2.08 6.68 26.77
N GLN A 411 -2.70 7.12 27.88
CA GLN A 411 -4.07 7.61 27.82
C GLN A 411 -4.12 8.91 26.99
N ASN A 412 -3.21 9.84 27.27
CA ASN A 412 -3.06 11.11 26.56
C ASN A 412 -1.60 11.31 26.11
N ILE A 413 -1.41 11.73 24.86
CA ILE A 413 -0.10 12.03 24.28
C ILE A 413 -0.01 13.50 23.93
N THR A 414 1.02 14.18 24.44
CA THR A 414 1.39 15.54 24.04
C THR A 414 2.83 15.54 23.53
N ILE A 415 3.02 15.89 22.25
CA ILE A 415 4.34 16.01 21.65
C ILE A 415 4.54 17.44 21.15
N ASN A 416 5.55 18.12 21.67
CA ASN A 416 5.93 19.47 21.26
C ASN A 416 7.32 19.46 20.63
N SER A 417 7.37 19.89 19.38
CA SER A 417 8.59 20.03 18.63
C SER A 417 8.67 21.38 17.94
N ASN A 418 9.86 21.98 17.91
CA ASN A 418 10.16 23.10 17.04
C ASN A 418 10.80 22.65 15.71
N GLY A 419 11.04 21.35 15.53
CA GLY A 419 11.64 20.75 14.33
C GLY A 419 10.73 19.68 13.71
N THR A 420 11.29 18.53 13.40
CA THR A 420 10.61 17.50 12.60
C THR A 420 10.29 16.27 13.43
N ILE A 421 9.08 15.75 13.24
CA ILE A 421 8.63 14.46 13.77
C ILE A 421 8.50 13.49 12.60
N VAL A 422 9.12 12.33 12.72
CA VAL A 422 9.00 11.23 11.76
C VAL A 422 8.42 10.02 12.50
N ASN A 423 7.22 9.61 12.09
CA ASN A 423 6.58 8.40 12.54
C ASN A 423 6.55 7.38 11.40
N SER A 424 7.24 6.26 11.61
CA SER A 424 7.10 5.01 10.85
C SER A 424 6.83 3.83 11.77
N GLY A 425 6.42 4.13 13.01
CA GLY A 425 5.91 3.19 14.00
C GLY A 425 4.47 3.51 14.37
N THR A 426 4.08 3.12 15.58
CA THR A 426 2.75 3.41 16.13
C THR A 426 2.81 4.49 17.20
N ILE A 427 1.91 5.47 17.09
CA ILE A 427 1.59 6.42 18.16
C ILE A 427 0.12 6.22 18.51
N THR A 428 -0.17 5.71 19.70
CA THR A 428 -1.55 5.38 20.09
C THR A 428 -1.93 6.02 21.42
N SER A 429 -3.10 6.63 21.48
CA SER A 429 -3.69 7.10 22.74
C SER A 429 -5.05 6.46 22.96
N GLN A 430 -5.48 6.38 24.23
CA GLN A 430 -6.87 6.02 24.52
C GLN A 430 -7.80 7.21 24.27
N ASP A 431 -7.35 8.42 24.63
CA ASP A 431 -8.13 9.65 24.54
C ASP A 431 -7.51 10.64 23.52
N ASP A 432 -6.67 11.56 23.99
CA ASP A 432 -6.20 12.68 23.17
C ASP A 432 -4.73 12.51 22.74
N THR A 433 -4.48 12.68 21.44
CA THR A 433 -3.14 12.89 20.88
C THR A 433 -3.02 14.32 20.36
N HIS A 434 -2.15 15.12 20.97
CA HIS A 434 -1.81 16.47 20.51
C HIS A 434 -0.34 16.54 20.08
N ILE A 435 -0.11 16.92 18.81
CA ILE A 435 1.24 17.04 18.25
C ILE A 435 1.42 18.43 17.64
N THR A 436 2.43 19.16 18.09
CA THR A 436 2.89 20.42 17.48
C THR A 436 4.31 20.27 16.96
N ALA A 437 4.58 20.67 15.71
CA ALA A 437 5.91 20.55 15.09
C ALA A 437 6.15 21.58 13.99
N SER A 438 7.38 21.76 13.54
CA SER A 438 7.63 22.43 12.24
C SER A 438 7.15 21.56 11.08
N ASN A 439 7.46 20.26 11.12
CA ASN A 439 7.00 19.26 10.15
C ASN A 439 6.57 17.98 10.86
N ILE A 440 5.48 17.37 10.39
CA ILE A 440 5.00 16.06 10.84
C ILE A 440 4.99 15.13 9.63
N THR A 441 5.76 14.05 9.68
CA THR A 441 5.76 13.01 8.65
C THR A 441 5.29 11.71 9.27
N ASN A 442 4.15 11.20 8.82
CA ASN A 442 3.70 9.85 9.05
C ASN A 442 3.96 9.03 7.78
N GLN A 443 4.95 8.15 7.80
CA GLN A 443 5.36 7.37 6.62
C GLN A 443 5.35 5.88 6.97
N ASN A 444 4.40 5.14 6.40
CA ASN A 444 4.10 3.74 6.77
C ASN A 444 3.78 3.54 8.26
N GLY A 445 3.61 4.62 9.02
CA GLY A 445 3.30 4.60 10.44
C GLY A 445 1.80 4.68 10.70
N VAL A 446 1.44 4.37 11.94
CA VAL A 446 0.07 4.37 12.45
C VAL A 446 -0.06 5.41 13.56
N MET A 447 -1.12 6.21 13.50
CA MET A 447 -1.55 7.08 14.60
C MET A 447 -3.01 6.79 14.95
N THR A 448 -3.27 6.39 16.19
CA THR A 448 -4.62 6.10 16.68
C THR A 448 -4.95 6.84 17.97
N GLY A 449 -6.22 7.18 18.17
CA GLY A 449 -6.71 7.86 19.36
C GLY A 449 -8.21 8.15 19.33
N ASN A 450 -8.81 8.54 20.45
CA ASN A 450 -10.19 9.03 20.44
C ASN A 450 -10.26 10.37 19.69
N ASN A 451 -9.36 11.31 20.01
CA ASN A 451 -9.15 12.53 19.24
C ASN A 451 -7.67 12.71 18.88
N ILE A 452 -7.41 13.17 17.67
CA ILE A 452 -6.06 13.47 17.18
C ILE A 452 -6.03 14.91 16.67
N ASN A 453 -5.10 15.71 17.18
CA ASN A 453 -4.86 17.08 16.76
C ASN A 453 -3.39 17.28 16.35
N LEU A 454 -3.15 17.37 15.05
CA LEU A 454 -1.84 17.55 14.44
C LEU A 454 -1.70 18.98 13.91
N ASN A 455 -0.76 19.74 14.47
CA ASN A 455 -0.50 21.13 14.10
C ASN A 455 0.96 21.31 13.67
N ALA A 456 1.21 21.25 12.36
CA ALA A 456 2.50 21.50 11.76
C ALA A 456 2.63 22.98 11.34
N GLN A 457 3.80 23.60 11.50
CA GLN A 457 4.00 24.98 11.04
C GLN A 457 4.16 25.07 9.51
N ASN A 458 4.72 24.03 8.89
CA ASN A 458 4.97 23.98 7.45
C ASN A 458 4.23 22.80 6.82
N THR A 459 4.70 21.58 7.04
CA THR A 459 4.21 20.40 6.31
C THR A 459 3.69 19.32 7.24
N LEU A 460 2.52 18.78 6.91
CA LEU A 460 2.03 17.49 7.40
C LEU A 460 1.97 16.52 6.22
N LEU A 461 2.83 15.52 6.23
CA LEU A 461 2.89 14.47 5.21
C LEU A 461 2.38 13.16 5.81
N ASN A 462 1.31 12.61 5.25
CA ASN A 462 0.89 11.24 5.47
C ASN A 462 1.14 10.42 4.20
N GLN A 463 2.15 9.55 4.22
CA GLN A 463 2.55 8.75 3.06
C GLN A 463 2.48 7.25 3.37
N SER A 464 1.59 6.53 2.69
CA SER A 464 1.25 5.14 3.00
C SER A 464 0.99 4.88 4.49
N GLY A 465 0.58 5.91 5.23
CA GLY A 465 0.38 5.86 6.66
C GLY A 465 -1.09 5.97 7.02
N ASP A 466 -1.41 5.53 8.23
CA ASP A 466 -2.76 5.53 8.78
C ASP A 466 -2.87 6.52 9.93
N ILE A 467 -3.80 7.47 9.83
CA ILE A 467 -4.13 8.39 10.92
C ILE A 467 -5.63 8.27 11.17
N THR A 468 -5.97 7.63 12.29
CA THR A 468 -7.34 7.23 12.62
C THR A 468 -7.73 7.75 13.99
N ALA A 469 -8.66 8.71 14.01
CA ALA A 469 -9.36 9.11 15.24
C ALA A 469 -10.71 8.39 15.34
N VAL A 470 -11.19 8.10 16.54
CA VAL A 470 -12.58 7.61 16.71
C VAL A 470 -13.56 8.77 16.51
N ASN A 471 -13.34 9.88 17.23
CA ASN A 471 -14.22 11.03 17.24
C ASN A 471 -13.72 12.15 16.36
N ASN A 472 -12.62 12.84 16.70
CA ASN A 472 -12.19 14.04 15.98
C ASN A 472 -10.75 13.93 15.47
N LEU A 473 -10.58 14.11 14.16
CA LEU A 473 -9.28 14.28 13.52
C LEU A 473 -9.12 15.73 13.06
N LYS A 474 -8.18 16.47 13.64
CA LYS A 474 -7.89 17.86 13.29
C LYS A 474 -6.48 17.98 12.74
N LEU A 475 -6.36 18.48 11.52
CA LEU A 475 -5.10 18.66 10.82
C LEU A 475 -4.91 20.12 10.45
N LYS A 476 -3.79 20.72 10.87
CA LYS A 476 -3.43 22.10 10.53
C LYS A 476 -1.99 22.18 10.05
N ALA A 477 -1.77 22.77 8.86
CA ALA A 477 -0.42 23.05 8.34
C ALA A 477 -0.42 24.18 7.30
N LYS A 478 0.73 24.55 6.73
CA LYS A 478 0.73 25.29 5.45
C LYS A 478 0.42 24.34 4.30
N THR A 479 1.03 23.17 4.31
CA THR A 479 0.84 22.13 3.30
C THR A 479 0.47 20.82 3.97
N ILE A 480 -0.63 20.20 3.53
CA ILE A 480 -1.04 18.85 3.95
C ILE A 480 -1.02 17.96 2.71
N ALA A 481 -0.27 16.86 2.78
CA ALA A 481 -0.17 15.88 1.72
C ALA A 481 -0.56 14.50 2.24
N ASN A 482 -1.64 13.93 1.69
CA ASN A 482 -2.08 12.57 1.91
C ASN A 482 -1.86 11.78 0.62
N ILE A 483 -0.76 11.01 0.55
CA ILE A 483 -0.26 10.47 -0.72
C ILE A 483 0.09 8.99 -0.62
N ALA A 484 -0.29 8.20 -1.62
CA ALA A 484 0.17 6.82 -1.71
C ALA A 484 1.69 6.78 -1.96
N SER A 485 2.33 5.67 -1.58
CA SER A 485 3.71 5.41 -2.00
C SER A 485 3.77 5.05 -3.48
N GLU A 486 4.95 5.18 -4.05
CA GLU A 486 5.26 4.76 -5.41
C GLU A 486 6.46 3.82 -5.36
N GLN A 487 6.41 2.75 -6.16
CA GLN A 487 7.50 1.82 -6.35
C GLN A 487 7.88 1.77 -7.82
N THR A 488 9.18 1.83 -8.10
CA THR A 488 9.72 1.66 -9.45
C THR A 488 10.53 0.38 -9.52
N ILE A 489 10.11 -0.56 -10.36
CA ILE A 489 10.82 -1.82 -10.64
C ILE A 489 11.49 -1.69 -12.01
N THR A 490 12.80 -1.91 -12.06
CA THR A 490 13.58 -1.91 -13.30
C THR A 490 14.19 -3.30 -13.53
N LYS A 491 13.85 -3.95 -14.65
CA LYS A 491 14.39 -5.26 -15.05
C LYS A 491 14.98 -5.18 -16.45
N GLY A 492 16.31 -5.03 -16.52
CA GLY A 492 17.00 -4.77 -17.79
C GLY A 492 16.56 -3.42 -18.36
N THR A 493 15.93 -3.44 -19.54
CA THR A 493 15.37 -2.25 -20.20
C THR A 493 13.89 -2.00 -19.90
N ASN A 494 13.25 -2.90 -19.14
CA ASN A 494 11.85 -2.78 -18.73
C ASN A 494 11.73 -1.98 -17.44
N ILE A 495 10.77 -1.06 -17.39
CA ILE A 495 10.50 -0.21 -16.21
C ILE A 495 9.00 -0.31 -15.90
N THR A 496 8.65 -0.61 -14.65
CA THR A 496 7.28 -0.57 -14.15
C THR A 496 7.23 0.33 -12.93
N GLN A 497 6.40 1.37 -12.97
CA GLN A 497 6.06 2.20 -11.81
C GLN A 497 4.66 1.80 -11.34
N SER A 498 4.56 1.41 -10.08
CA SER A 498 3.29 1.03 -9.44
C SER A 498 3.04 1.84 -8.18
N VAL A 499 1.79 2.24 -8.00
CA VAL A 499 1.25 2.79 -6.76
C VAL A 499 1.30 1.70 -5.68
N GLY A 500 1.93 2.03 -4.57
CA GLY A 500 1.98 1.20 -3.37
C GLY A 500 0.75 1.39 -2.49
N SER A 501 0.92 1.25 -1.19
CA SER A 501 -0.17 1.41 -0.22
C SER A 501 -0.72 2.83 -0.23
N ALA A 502 -2.05 2.95 -0.25
CA ALA A 502 -2.73 4.24 -0.07
C ALA A 502 -2.47 4.80 1.34
N SER A 503 -2.50 6.12 1.48
CA SER A 503 -2.59 6.75 2.81
C SER A 503 -4.04 6.88 3.26
N ASN A 504 -4.28 6.76 4.56
CA ASN A 504 -5.61 6.86 5.14
C ASN A 504 -5.69 7.97 6.20
N LEU A 505 -6.69 8.84 6.06
CA LEU A 505 -7.14 9.75 7.11
C LEU A 505 -8.57 9.35 7.50
N GLN A 506 -8.80 9.08 8.78
CA GLN A 506 -10.10 8.61 9.26
C GLN A 506 -10.51 9.30 10.57
N GLY A 507 -11.79 9.66 10.69
CA GLY A 507 -12.38 10.15 11.93
C GLY A 507 -13.90 10.29 11.89
N GLY A 508 -14.57 10.37 13.04
CA GLY A 508 -15.98 10.77 13.09
C GLY A 508 -16.18 12.14 12.43
N ASN A 509 -15.52 13.17 12.94
CA ASN A 509 -15.41 14.49 12.32
C ASN A 509 -13.95 14.73 11.93
N VAL A 510 -13.72 15.02 10.65
CA VAL A 510 -12.40 15.33 10.11
C VAL A 510 -12.37 16.80 9.71
N ASN A 511 -11.46 17.57 10.30
CA ASN A 511 -11.24 18.99 9.98
C ASN A 511 -9.82 19.19 9.45
N ILE A 512 -9.70 19.66 8.22
CA ILE A 512 -8.42 19.88 7.53
C ILE A 512 -8.30 21.36 7.16
N ASN A 513 -7.30 22.03 7.72
CA ASN A 513 -7.03 23.45 7.47
C ASN A 513 -5.59 23.66 7.02
N ALA A 514 -5.40 24.05 5.76
CA ALA A 514 -4.08 24.38 5.24
C ALA A 514 -4.10 25.48 4.18
N GLN A 515 -2.95 25.89 3.66
CA GLN A 515 -2.91 26.68 2.43
C GLN A 515 -3.07 25.75 1.22
N ASP A 516 -2.30 24.67 1.20
CA ASP A 516 -2.31 23.68 0.12
C ASP A 516 -2.63 22.29 0.67
N ILE A 517 -3.63 21.63 0.08
CA ILE A 517 -4.02 20.26 0.41
C ILE A 517 -3.94 19.41 -0.84
N THR A 518 -3.24 18.28 -0.75
CA THR A 518 -3.19 17.28 -1.81
C THR A 518 -3.60 15.92 -1.26
N ASN A 519 -4.59 15.28 -1.89
CA ASN A 519 -4.96 13.90 -1.67
C ASN A 519 -4.74 13.12 -2.98
N THR A 520 -3.70 12.27 -3.04
CA THR A 520 -3.29 11.57 -4.26
C THR A 520 -3.32 10.05 -4.06
N ALA A 521 -4.15 9.37 -4.86
CA ALA A 521 -4.39 7.92 -4.77
C ALA A 521 -4.65 7.44 -3.32
N SER A 522 -5.26 8.29 -2.50
CA SER A 522 -5.37 8.11 -1.05
C SER A 522 -6.79 8.37 -0.54
N ASN A 523 -7.05 7.95 0.69
CA ASN A 523 -8.39 7.91 1.27
C ASN A 523 -8.58 8.94 2.38
N ILE A 524 -9.75 9.57 2.38
CA ILE A 524 -10.28 10.32 3.52
C ILE A 524 -11.67 9.77 3.83
N THR A 525 -11.86 9.23 5.03
CA THR A 525 -13.13 8.66 5.48
C THR A 525 -13.64 9.37 6.71
N ALA A 526 -14.87 9.87 6.67
CA ALA A 526 -15.47 10.58 7.80
C ALA A 526 -16.98 10.40 7.94
N ASN A 527 -17.53 10.72 9.12
CA ASN A 527 -18.96 11.05 9.20
C ASN A 527 -19.19 12.46 8.67
N ASN A 528 -18.44 13.44 9.16
CA ASN A 528 -18.44 14.81 8.63
C ASN A 528 -17.02 15.22 8.25
N LEU A 529 -16.87 15.90 7.11
CA LEU A 529 -15.58 16.34 6.59
C LEU A 529 -15.63 17.85 6.27
N ASP A 530 -14.83 18.63 6.98
CA ASP A 530 -14.63 20.06 6.74
C ASP A 530 -13.22 20.31 6.21
N ILE A 531 -13.11 20.90 5.02
CA ILE A 531 -11.84 21.27 4.38
C ILE A 531 -11.81 22.78 4.15
N THR A 532 -10.78 23.45 4.67
CA THR A 532 -10.47 24.85 4.37
C THR A 532 -9.08 24.96 3.76
N ALA A 533 -8.97 25.53 2.56
CA ALA A 533 -7.69 25.71 1.87
C ALA A 533 -7.58 26.95 0.97
N ASN A 534 -6.38 27.28 0.51
CA ASN A 534 -6.25 28.09 -0.71
C ASN A 534 -6.36 27.20 -1.93
N ASN A 535 -5.65 26.07 -1.95
CA ASN A 535 -5.67 25.11 -3.04
C ASN A 535 -5.97 23.70 -2.51
N LEU A 536 -6.95 23.04 -3.12
CA LEU A 536 -7.28 21.64 -2.86
C LEU A 536 -7.13 20.83 -4.15
N ASN A 537 -6.30 19.80 -4.10
CA ASN A 537 -6.12 18.86 -5.21
C ASN A 537 -6.49 17.43 -4.77
N ILE A 538 -7.51 16.85 -5.41
CA ILE A 538 -7.92 15.46 -5.24
C ILE A 538 -7.57 14.75 -6.56
N ALA A 539 -6.42 14.09 -6.57
CA ALA A 539 -5.78 13.66 -7.80
C ALA A 539 -5.50 12.16 -7.83
N THR A 540 -5.12 11.71 -9.02
CA THR A 540 -4.70 10.33 -9.27
C THR A 540 -3.17 10.19 -9.19
N GLN A 541 -2.68 9.03 -8.79
CA GLN A 541 -1.28 8.62 -9.04
C GLN A 541 -1.21 7.76 -10.31
N GLN A 542 -0.14 7.92 -11.09
CA GLN A 542 0.07 7.17 -12.33
C GLN A 542 0.82 5.86 -12.08
N ASN A 543 0.32 4.78 -12.66
CA ASN A 543 1.00 3.51 -12.84
C ASN A 543 1.55 3.47 -14.27
N THR A 544 2.86 3.37 -14.46
CA THR A 544 3.47 3.31 -15.79
C THR A 544 4.15 1.96 -16.03
N THR A 545 4.18 1.50 -17.27
CA THR A 545 4.84 0.26 -17.66
C THR A 545 5.45 0.43 -19.03
N ASP A 546 6.78 0.37 -19.14
CA ASP A 546 7.55 0.36 -20.38
C ASP A 546 8.24 -1.00 -20.53
N LEU A 547 7.84 -1.77 -21.54
CA LEU A 547 8.36 -3.10 -21.85
C LEU A 547 9.00 -3.10 -23.23
N LYS A 548 10.23 -3.59 -23.31
CA LYS A 548 11.02 -3.68 -24.54
C LYS A 548 11.48 -5.11 -24.76
N ALA A 549 11.30 -5.61 -25.98
CA ALA A 549 11.73 -6.94 -26.38
C ALA A 549 12.40 -6.88 -27.76
N GLY A 550 13.43 -7.69 -27.97
CA GLY A 550 14.21 -7.73 -29.22
C GLY A 550 15.25 -6.61 -29.32
N GLY A 551 15.79 -6.40 -30.52
CA GLY A 551 16.84 -5.44 -30.80
C GLY A 551 17.12 -5.26 -32.30
N GLY A 552 17.69 -4.11 -32.67
CA GLY A 552 18.02 -3.77 -34.06
C GLY A 552 16.78 -3.70 -34.95
N ASP A 553 16.72 -4.58 -35.96
CA ASP A 553 15.65 -4.59 -36.98
C ASP A 553 14.41 -5.40 -36.58
N ASN A 554 14.43 -6.07 -35.43
CA ASN A 554 13.33 -6.86 -34.88
C ASN A 554 13.09 -6.48 -33.41
N TYR A 555 12.05 -5.71 -33.12
CA TYR A 555 11.73 -5.25 -31.78
C TYR A 555 10.22 -5.17 -31.51
N SER A 556 9.87 -5.14 -30.22
CA SER A 556 8.54 -4.84 -29.69
C SER A 556 8.67 -3.94 -28.47
N ASN A 557 8.05 -2.77 -28.52
CA ASN A 557 7.98 -1.83 -27.41
C ASN A 557 6.52 -1.67 -26.99
N SER A 558 6.23 -1.74 -25.69
CA SER A 558 4.89 -1.55 -25.14
C SER A 558 4.96 -0.56 -23.98
N GLN A 559 4.14 0.48 -24.05
CA GLN A 559 4.00 1.49 -23.01
C GLN A 559 2.56 1.50 -22.51
N SER A 560 2.35 1.63 -21.20
CA SER A 560 1.03 1.77 -20.60
C SER A 560 1.07 2.77 -19.45
N THR A 561 0.02 3.59 -19.34
CA THR A 561 -0.24 4.45 -18.19
C THR A 561 -1.65 4.15 -17.68
N LYS A 562 -1.78 3.86 -16.39
CA LYS A 562 -3.07 3.78 -15.69
C LYS A 562 -3.11 4.80 -14.56
N HIS A 563 -4.29 5.25 -14.18
CA HIS A 563 -4.48 6.20 -13.08
C HIS A 563 -5.22 5.55 -11.92
N GLN A 564 -4.68 5.70 -10.71
CA GLN A 564 -5.34 5.32 -9.47
C GLN A 564 -5.85 6.57 -8.76
N GLY A 565 -7.16 6.72 -8.68
CA GLY A 565 -7.82 7.90 -8.09
C GLY A 565 -7.84 7.90 -6.57
N SER A 566 -8.05 9.09 -6.02
CA SER A 566 -8.32 9.31 -4.61
C SER A 566 -9.79 9.03 -4.27
N ASN A 567 -10.07 8.73 -3.00
CA ASN A 567 -11.43 8.48 -2.51
C ASN A 567 -11.74 9.29 -1.25
N LEU A 568 -12.76 10.15 -1.33
CA LEU A 568 -13.38 10.81 -0.18
C LEU A 568 -14.72 10.13 0.09
N LYS A 569 -14.85 9.50 1.26
CA LYS A 569 -16.08 8.81 1.69
C LYS A 569 -16.62 9.46 2.96
N VAL A 570 -17.72 10.18 2.82
CA VAL A 570 -18.38 10.92 3.89
C VAL A 570 -19.79 10.37 4.06
N THR A 571 -20.19 10.00 5.28
CA THR A 571 -21.55 9.44 5.53
C THR A 571 -22.58 10.52 5.86
N GLY A 572 -22.13 11.69 6.33
CA GLY A 572 -22.92 12.88 6.63
C GLY A 572 -22.54 14.05 5.72
N ASP A 573 -22.12 15.17 6.30
CA ASP A 573 -21.90 16.41 5.57
C ASP A 573 -20.43 16.59 5.13
N LEU A 574 -20.25 16.91 3.85
CA LEU A 574 -18.99 17.33 3.25
C LEU A 574 -19.02 18.84 2.99
N ASN A 575 -18.19 19.61 3.69
CA ASN A 575 -18.02 21.04 3.46
C ASN A 575 -16.61 21.34 2.98
N ILE A 576 -16.49 21.93 1.79
CA ILE A 576 -15.20 22.37 1.24
C ILE A 576 -15.27 23.86 0.99
N SER A 577 -14.31 24.61 1.52
CA SER A 577 -14.10 26.03 1.24
C SER A 577 -12.65 26.25 0.81
N ALA A 578 -12.40 26.45 -0.49
CA ALA A 578 -11.05 26.72 -0.97
C ALA A 578 -10.99 27.61 -2.20
N ASN A 579 -9.97 28.45 -2.36
CA ASN A 579 -9.89 29.34 -3.53
C ASN A 579 -9.88 28.53 -4.85
N ASN A 580 -9.00 27.53 -4.97
CA ASN A 580 -8.94 26.67 -6.16
C ASN A 580 -9.14 25.21 -5.79
N ILE A 581 -10.05 24.54 -6.48
CA ILE A 581 -10.31 23.11 -6.29
C ILE A 581 -10.10 22.37 -7.62
N ASN A 582 -9.31 21.30 -7.58
CA ASN A 582 -9.11 20.38 -8.71
C ASN A 582 -9.44 18.95 -8.27
N ILE A 583 -10.34 18.28 -9.00
CA ILE A 583 -10.72 16.89 -8.77
C ILE A 583 -10.51 16.11 -10.08
N GLN A 584 -9.56 15.18 -10.07
CA GLN A 584 -9.10 14.47 -11.26
C GLN A 584 -9.16 12.96 -11.08
N GLY A 585 -9.90 12.27 -11.96
CA GLY A 585 -10.04 10.81 -11.98
C GLY A 585 -10.37 10.17 -10.62
N SER A 586 -11.04 10.92 -9.74
CA SER A 586 -11.19 10.59 -8.31
C SER A 586 -12.66 10.45 -7.92
N LYS A 587 -12.91 9.84 -6.76
CA LYS A 587 -14.26 9.57 -6.25
C LYS A 587 -14.53 10.38 -4.97
N VAL A 588 -15.66 11.05 -4.93
CA VAL A 588 -16.16 11.80 -3.77
C VAL A 588 -17.60 11.37 -3.51
N VAL A 589 -17.87 10.85 -2.32
CA VAL A 589 -19.21 10.40 -1.91
C VAL A 589 -19.56 11.07 -0.58
N ALA A 590 -20.75 11.66 -0.49
CA ALA A 590 -21.27 12.30 0.72
C ALA A 590 -22.78 12.03 0.87
N ASN A 591 -23.38 12.31 2.04
CA ASN A 591 -24.83 12.44 2.14
C ASN A 591 -25.25 13.85 1.67
N ASN A 592 -24.69 14.90 2.25
CA ASN A 592 -24.80 16.25 1.71
C ASN A 592 -23.42 16.81 1.41
N ALA A 593 -23.28 17.58 0.33
CA ALA A 593 -22.04 18.22 -0.03
C ALA A 593 -22.25 19.70 -0.37
N THR A 594 -21.46 20.56 0.26
CA THR A 594 -21.35 21.99 -0.06
C THR A 594 -19.91 22.31 -0.42
N ILE A 595 -19.68 22.72 -1.66
CA ILE A 595 -18.35 23.08 -2.18
C ILE A 595 -18.36 24.56 -2.56
N LYS A 596 -17.55 25.36 -1.89
CA LYS A 596 -17.37 26.79 -2.13
C LYS A 596 -15.95 27.06 -2.60
N SER A 597 -15.80 27.78 -3.70
CA SER A 597 -14.48 28.11 -4.23
C SER A 597 -14.39 29.42 -5.00
N ASP A 598 -13.20 29.92 -5.29
CA ASP A 598 -13.04 30.93 -6.34
C ASP A 598 -13.14 30.29 -7.73
N ASN A 599 -12.50 29.13 -7.94
CA ASN A 599 -12.49 28.35 -9.18
C ASN A 599 -12.58 26.83 -8.90
N LEU A 600 -13.39 26.10 -9.67
CA LEU A 600 -13.53 24.65 -9.56
C LEU A 600 -13.30 23.92 -10.89
N ASN A 601 -12.43 22.91 -10.88
CA ASN A 601 -12.22 21.98 -12.00
C ASN A 601 -12.50 20.53 -11.56
N ILE A 602 -13.42 19.87 -12.24
CA ILE A 602 -13.72 18.44 -12.12
C ILE A 602 -13.44 17.81 -13.49
N ALA A 603 -12.36 17.05 -13.60
CA ALA A 603 -11.88 16.56 -14.88
C ALA A 603 -11.57 15.07 -14.86
N ALA A 604 -11.84 14.40 -15.98
CA ALA A 604 -11.32 13.07 -16.22
C ALA A 604 -9.81 13.09 -16.46
N VAL A 605 -9.18 11.95 -16.22
CA VAL A 605 -7.81 11.62 -16.67
C VAL A 605 -7.88 10.58 -17.79
N GLN A 606 -6.75 10.29 -18.44
CA GLN A 606 -6.73 9.34 -19.56
C GLN A 606 -5.74 8.20 -19.32
N ASP A 607 -6.27 7.00 -19.15
CA ASP A 607 -5.46 5.79 -19.25
C ASP A 607 -4.99 5.61 -20.69
N SER A 608 -3.77 5.14 -20.88
CA SER A 608 -3.20 4.93 -22.20
C SER A 608 -2.45 3.61 -22.32
N LYS A 609 -2.42 3.05 -23.52
CA LYS A 609 -1.60 1.90 -23.87
C LYS A 609 -1.14 2.04 -25.31
N ALA A 610 0.13 1.85 -25.57
CA ALA A 610 0.73 1.85 -26.89
C ALA A 610 1.64 0.63 -27.07
N THR A 611 1.61 0.02 -28.25
CA THR A 611 2.49 -1.09 -28.62
C THR A 611 2.99 -0.86 -30.03
N GLN A 612 4.30 -0.91 -30.21
CA GLN A 612 4.98 -0.79 -31.50
C GLN A 612 5.81 -2.04 -31.73
N MET A 613 5.66 -2.67 -32.89
CA MET A 613 6.42 -3.83 -33.29
C MET A 613 7.06 -3.56 -34.65
N LYS A 614 8.31 -3.97 -34.83
CA LYS A 614 9.00 -4.00 -36.12
C LYS A 614 9.64 -5.37 -36.28
N SER A 615 9.49 -5.99 -37.44
CA SER A 615 10.24 -7.17 -37.80
C SER A 615 10.80 -7.02 -39.21
N SER A 616 12.07 -7.36 -39.37
CA SER A 616 12.73 -7.36 -40.68
C SER A 616 13.46 -8.68 -40.89
N ALA A 617 13.22 -9.31 -42.04
CA ALA A 617 13.87 -10.54 -42.47
C ALA A 617 14.64 -10.31 -43.77
N LYS A 618 15.86 -10.86 -43.85
CA LYS A 618 16.72 -10.81 -45.04
C LYS A 618 17.10 -12.24 -45.45
N GLY A 619 16.90 -12.57 -46.72
CA GLY A 619 17.35 -13.81 -47.36
C GLY A 619 18.23 -13.52 -48.58
N LEU A 620 18.76 -14.57 -49.21
CA LEU A 620 19.76 -14.46 -50.29
C LEU A 620 19.32 -13.58 -51.48
N PHE A 621 18.01 -13.49 -51.76
CA PHE A 621 17.46 -12.69 -52.87
C PHE A 621 16.18 -11.91 -52.49
N SER A 622 15.88 -11.76 -51.20
CA SER A 622 14.65 -11.09 -50.73
C SER A 622 14.82 -10.41 -49.38
N SER A 623 14.14 -9.28 -49.19
CA SER A 623 13.98 -8.64 -47.88
C SER A 623 12.52 -8.30 -47.62
N SER A 624 12.12 -8.37 -46.35
CA SER A 624 10.82 -7.91 -45.87
C SER A 624 10.98 -7.09 -44.60
N VAL A 625 10.16 -6.06 -44.47
CA VAL A 625 10.02 -5.25 -43.26
C VAL A 625 8.54 -5.16 -42.97
N SER A 626 8.15 -5.50 -41.74
CA SER A 626 6.82 -5.27 -41.20
C SER A 626 6.93 -4.37 -39.98
N ALA A 627 6.01 -3.43 -39.82
CA ALA A 627 5.86 -2.67 -38.60
C ALA A 627 4.38 -2.52 -38.27
N SER A 628 4.04 -2.51 -36.98
CA SER A 628 2.68 -2.24 -36.53
C SER A 628 2.69 -1.37 -35.28
N THR A 629 1.76 -0.44 -35.21
CA THR A 629 1.57 0.47 -34.08
C THR A 629 0.12 0.41 -33.64
N LYS A 630 -0.12 0.08 -32.39
CA LYS A 630 -1.44 0.14 -31.74
C LYS A 630 -1.37 1.11 -30.58
N ALA A 631 -2.32 2.01 -30.46
CA ALA A 631 -2.45 2.84 -29.26
C ALA A 631 -3.92 3.02 -28.89
N THR A 632 -4.21 3.14 -27.59
CA THR A 632 -5.54 3.40 -27.06
C THR A 632 -5.45 4.40 -25.93
N THR A 633 -6.44 5.28 -25.83
CA THR A 633 -6.67 6.12 -24.66
C THR A 633 -8.11 5.96 -24.16
N THR A 634 -8.29 5.90 -22.85
CA THR A 634 -9.58 5.70 -22.19
C THR A 634 -9.80 6.77 -21.14
N ASN A 635 -10.94 7.45 -21.21
CA ASN A 635 -11.38 8.46 -20.26
C ASN A 635 -11.74 7.82 -18.91
N ILE A 636 -11.08 8.25 -17.85
CA ILE A 636 -11.34 7.87 -16.46
C ILE A 636 -11.95 9.07 -15.74
N ALA A 637 -13.26 9.02 -15.53
CA ALA A 637 -14.06 10.11 -14.98
C ALA A 637 -13.73 10.41 -13.50
N SER A 638 -13.83 11.69 -13.12
CA SER A 638 -14.11 12.02 -11.72
C SER A 638 -15.59 11.75 -11.42
N ASN A 639 -15.89 11.25 -10.22
CA ASN A 639 -17.25 10.92 -9.79
C ASN A 639 -17.57 11.62 -8.47
N LEU A 640 -18.54 12.53 -8.48
CA LEU A 640 -19.09 13.17 -7.29
C LEU A 640 -20.51 12.65 -7.08
N THR A 641 -20.78 12.06 -5.92
CA THR A 641 -22.10 11.53 -5.57
C THR A 641 -22.55 12.06 -4.21
N ALA A 642 -23.77 12.61 -4.15
CA ALA A 642 -24.41 12.99 -2.88
C ALA A 642 -25.94 12.85 -2.94
N ASN A 643 -26.64 12.99 -1.82
CA ASN A 643 -28.09 13.21 -1.85
C ASN A 643 -28.38 14.65 -2.27
N ASN A 644 -27.74 15.61 -1.62
CA ASN A 644 -27.79 17.02 -2.01
C ASN A 644 -26.38 17.52 -2.28
N LEU A 645 -26.15 18.13 -3.45
CA LEU A 645 -24.88 18.71 -3.85
C LEU A 645 -25.05 20.17 -4.26
N THR A 646 -24.44 21.06 -3.50
CA THR A 646 -24.33 22.49 -3.82
C THR A 646 -22.88 22.83 -4.13
N ILE A 647 -22.66 23.39 -5.31
CA ILE A 647 -21.37 23.91 -5.75
C ILE A 647 -21.53 25.40 -6.03
N GLU A 648 -20.68 26.22 -5.43
CA GLU A 648 -20.70 27.67 -5.58
C GLU A 648 -19.29 28.19 -5.88
N THR A 649 -19.14 28.96 -6.96
CA THR A 649 -17.92 29.75 -7.20
C THR A 649 -18.16 31.24 -6.95
N THR A 650 -17.18 31.91 -6.32
CA THR A 650 -17.26 33.33 -5.93
C THR A 650 -16.54 34.28 -6.87
N LYS A 651 -15.65 33.79 -7.74
CA LYS A 651 -14.88 34.65 -8.67
C LYS A 651 -14.82 34.15 -10.12
N GLU A 652 -14.62 32.85 -10.31
CA GLU A 652 -14.32 32.23 -11.60
C GLU A 652 -15.36 31.13 -11.93
N ASP A 653 -14.97 30.19 -12.78
CA ASP A 653 -15.85 29.22 -13.43
C ASP A 653 -16.01 27.91 -12.64
N ILE A 654 -17.09 27.19 -12.97
CA ILE A 654 -17.24 25.76 -12.69
C ILE A 654 -16.93 25.01 -13.99
N ASN A 655 -15.89 24.18 -14.01
CA ASN A 655 -15.48 23.38 -15.17
C ASN A 655 -15.64 21.88 -14.89
N ILE A 656 -16.43 21.19 -15.73
CA ILE A 656 -16.69 19.75 -15.65
C ILE A 656 -16.33 19.12 -17.00
N THR A 657 -15.38 18.19 -17.03
CA THR A 657 -14.91 17.56 -18.28
C THR A 657 -14.81 16.04 -18.16
N GLY A 658 -15.50 15.31 -19.04
CA GLY A 658 -15.56 13.84 -19.07
C GLY A 658 -15.92 13.18 -17.74
N SER A 659 -16.66 13.87 -16.88
CA SER A 659 -16.87 13.50 -15.47
C SER A 659 -18.35 13.33 -15.14
N ASN A 660 -18.62 12.69 -14.00
CA ASN A 660 -19.97 12.36 -13.55
C ASN A 660 -20.29 13.06 -12.24
N ILE A 661 -21.44 13.73 -12.19
CA ILE A 661 -21.98 14.35 -10.98
C ILE A 661 -23.39 13.81 -10.77
N ASP A 662 -23.61 13.18 -9.62
CA ASP A 662 -24.88 12.53 -9.27
C ASP A 662 -25.38 13.04 -7.92
N ALA A 663 -26.51 13.76 -7.93
CA ALA A 663 -27.15 14.26 -6.72
C ALA A 663 -28.57 13.70 -6.58
N GLN A 664 -28.79 12.70 -5.74
CA GLN A 664 -30.06 11.95 -5.70
C GLN A 664 -31.32 12.82 -5.56
N GLN A 665 -31.23 13.96 -4.87
CA GLN A 665 -32.33 14.89 -4.65
C GLN A 665 -32.12 16.25 -5.35
N GLN A 666 -31.05 16.96 -5.02
CA GLN A 666 -30.82 18.31 -5.55
C GLN A 666 -29.37 18.49 -5.97
N LEU A 667 -29.17 18.84 -7.24
CA LEU A 667 -27.93 19.39 -7.76
C LEU A 667 -28.08 20.90 -7.95
N SER A 668 -27.21 21.71 -7.35
CA SER A 668 -27.16 23.15 -7.56
C SER A 668 -25.75 23.57 -7.93
N LEU A 669 -25.55 24.08 -9.15
CA LEU A 669 -24.31 24.70 -9.60
C LEU A 669 -24.52 26.21 -9.73
N ASN A 670 -23.82 27.00 -8.93
CA ASN A 670 -23.87 28.45 -8.94
C ASN A 670 -22.48 29.01 -9.27
N SER A 671 -22.30 29.58 -10.45
CA SER A 671 -21.02 30.12 -10.91
C SER A 671 -20.98 31.64 -10.92
N ALA A 672 -19.91 32.23 -10.37
CA ALA A 672 -19.63 33.65 -10.46
C ALA A 672 -19.36 34.14 -11.89
N LYS A 673 -18.96 33.25 -12.80
CA LYS A 673 -18.78 33.51 -14.23
C LYS A 673 -19.51 32.46 -15.07
N ASP A 674 -18.81 31.44 -15.56
CA ASP A 674 -19.36 30.44 -16.47
C ASP A 674 -19.54 29.07 -15.79
N ILE A 675 -20.51 28.29 -16.28
CA ILE A 675 -20.58 26.84 -16.04
C ILE A 675 -20.21 26.16 -17.36
N ASN A 676 -19.09 25.43 -17.38
CA ASN A 676 -18.58 24.74 -18.56
C ASN A 676 -18.64 23.23 -18.36
N ILE A 677 -19.50 22.54 -19.10
CA ILE A 677 -19.66 21.08 -19.06
C ILE A 677 -19.28 20.52 -20.44
N LYS A 678 -18.22 19.73 -20.50
CA LYS A 678 -17.61 19.26 -21.76
C LYS A 678 -17.41 17.74 -21.77
N ALA A 679 -17.54 17.11 -22.93
CA ALA A 679 -17.19 15.71 -23.09
C ALA A 679 -15.68 15.46 -22.87
N GLY A 680 -15.38 14.29 -22.30
CA GLY A 680 -14.07 13.65 -22.39
C GLY A 680 -13.93 12.89 -23.71
N TYR A 681 -12.80 12.21 -23.92
CA TYR A 681 -12.55 11.47 -25.16
C TYR A 681 -11.77 10.17 -24.95
N ASN A 682 -12.22 9.13 -25.65
CA ASN A 682 -11.47 7.91 -25.91
C ASN A 682 -10.80 8.01 -27.28
N GLY A 683 -9.63 7.39 -27.41
CA GLY A 683 -8.85 7.35 -28.65
C GLY A 683 -8.40 5.94 -29.00
N SER A 684 -8.26 5.64 -30.28
CA SER A 684 -7.54 4.45 -30.72
C SER A 684 -6.80 4.68 -32.04
N LEU A 685 -5.59 4.15 -32.14
CA LEU A 685 -4.77 4.07 -33.35
C LEU A 685 -4.46 2.60 -33.63
N ASN A 686 -4.62 2.19 -34.87
CA ASN A 686 -4.09 0.93 -35.38
C ASN A 686 -3.45 1.20 -36.74
N GLU A 687 -2.15 1.02 -36.84
CA GLU A 687 -1.36 1.22 -38.06
C GLU A 687 -0.54 -0.04 -38.35
N SER A 688 -0.47 -0.42 -39.62
CA SER A 688 0.37 -1.49 -40.13
C SER A 688 1.10 -1.04 -41.38
N TYR A 689 2.40 -1.34 -41.42
CA TYR A 689 3.29 -1.08 -42.53
C TYR A 689 3.94 -2.40 -42.95
N HIS A 690 3.99 -2.65 -44.25
CA HIS A 690 4.66 -3.81 -44.80
C HIS A 690 5.39 -3.44 -46.09
N LYS A 691 6.67 -3.81 -46.20
CA LYS A 691 7.45 -3.63 -47.40
C LYS A 691 8.20 -4.90 -47.74
N THR A 692 8.00 -5.40 -48.95
CA THR A 692 8.77 -6.53 -49.50
C THR A 692 9.58 -6.07 -50.69
N SER A 693 10.77 -6.63 -50.85
CA SER A 693 11.61 -6.46 -52.04
C SER A 693 12.21 -7.81 -52.40
N SER A 694 12.08 -8.22 -53.66
CA SER A 694 12.60 -9.50 -54.14
C SER A 694 13.28 -9.35 -55.50
N PHE A 695 14.32 -10.15 -55.69
CA PHE A 695 15.02 -10.31 -56.96
C PHE A 695 14.72 -11.71 -57.49
N SER A 696 14.23 -11.81 -58.73
CA SER A 696 13.80 -13.09 -59.31
C SER A 696 14.84 -13.63 -60.28
N LEU A 697 15.23 -14.90 -60.08
CA LEU A 697 16.11 -15.61 -61.01
C LEU A 697 15.37 -15.94 -62.31
N ALA A 698 14.04 -16.05 -62.27
CA ALA A 698 13.20 -16.19 -63.46
C ALA A 698 13.23 -14.91 -64.32
N GLY A 699 13.34 -13.73 -63.66
CA GLY A 699 13.54 -12.46 -64.35
C GLY A 699 14.86 -12.41 -65.13
N LEU A 700 15.95 -13.00 -64.61
CA LEU A 700 17.24 -13.09 -65.32
C LEU A 700 17.19 -13.92 -66.61
N VAL A 701 16.20 -14.82 -66.74
CA VAL A 701 15.95 -15.63 -67.96
C VAL A 701 14.77 -15.11 -68.79
N GLY A 702 14.30 -13.87 -68.53
CA GLY A 702 13.24 -13.21 -69.31
C GLY A 702 11.81 -13.62 -68.94
N ILE A 703 11.62 -14.35 -67.84
CA ILE A 703 10.32 -14.85 -67.38
C ILE A 703 9.90 -14.08 -66.11
N GLY A 704 9.12 -13.00 -66.29
CA GLY A 704 8.63 -12.14 -65.21
C GLY A 704 9.56 -10.99 -64.81
N PRO A 705 9.20 -10.17 -63.79
CA PRO A 705 10.01 -9.02 -63.38
C PRO A 705 11.32 -9.45 -62.70
N LEU A 706 12.41 -8.74 -63.01
CA LEU A 706 13.75 -8.93 -62.43
C LEU A 706 13.78 -8.51 -60.97
N TYR A 707 13.14 -7.40 -60.65
CA TYR A 707 13.01 -6.86 -59.31
C TYR A 707 11.57 -6.43 -59.06
N THR A 708 11.06 -6.76 -57.88
CA THR A 708 9.77 -6.25 -57.40
C THR A 708 9.91 -5.67 -56.01
N SER A 709 9.28 -4.52 -55.78
CA SER A 709 9.11 -3.93 -54.45
C SER A 709 7.65 -3.57 -54.25
N THR A 710 7.07 -4.01 -53.14
CA THR A 710 5.71 -3.66 -52.73
C THR A 710 5.80 -2.98 -51.37
N GLU A 711 5.19 -1.82 -51.22
CA GLU A 711 5.11 -1.04 -49.99
C GLU A 711 3.63 -0.74 -49.70
N ASP A 712 3.16 -1.25 -48.56
CA ASP A 712 1.80 -1.13 -48.05
C ASP A 712 1.83 -0.39 -46.71
N LEU A 713 0.99 0.63 -46.56
CA LEU A 713 0.71 1.27 -45.29
C LEU A 713 -0.81 1.37 -45.14
N GLU A 714 -1.33 0.92 -44.01
CA GLU A 714 -2.73 1.09 -43.63
C GLU A 714 -2.80 1.58 -42.19
N GLY A 715 -3.68 2.54 -41.92
CA GLY A 715 -3.92 3.02 -40.57
C GLY A 715 -5.34 3.51 -40.33
N ARG A 716 -5.76 3.40 -39.08
CA ARG A 716 -7.08 3.83 -38.60
C ARG A 716 -6.94 4.57 -37.28
N ILE A 717 -7.53 5.76 -37.20
CA ILE A 717 -7.59 6.61 -36.00
C ILE A 717 -9.05 6.83 -35.64
N LYS A 718 -9.42 6.48 -34.40
CA LYS A 718 -10.74 6.78 -33.83
C LYS A 718 -10.62 7.76 -32.68
N LYS A 719 -11.54 8.71 -32.63
CA LYS A 719 -11.80 9.59 -31.49
C LYS A 719 -13.29 9.50 -31.15
N THR A 720 -13.60 9.05 -29.95
CA THR A 720 -14.98 8.88 -29.47
C THR A 720 -15.18 9.74 -28.24
N ALA A 721 -16.13 10.66 -28.28
CA ALA A 721 -16.54 11.47 -27.16
C ALA A 721 -17.17 10.61 -26.06
N VAL A 722 -16.89 10.97 -24.82
CA VAL A 722 -17.50 10.42 -23.61
C VAL A 722 -18.22 11.57 -22.93
N ASN A 723 -19.55 11.50 -22.84
CA ASN A 723 -20.33 12.59 -22.29
C ASN A 723 -19.97 12.86 -20.82
N SER A 724 -19.96 14.13 -20.42
CA SER A 724 -20.06 14.46 -18.99
C SER A 724 -21.51 14.29 -18.55
N THR A 725 -21.72 13.72 -17.37
CA THR A 725 -23.06 13.40 -16.86
C THR A 725 -23.40 14.25 -15.63
N LEU A 726 -24.63 14.75 -15.60
CA LEU A 726 -25.22 15.42 -14.44
C LEU A 726 -26.57 14.77 -14.17
N SER A 727 -26.75 14.15 -13.01
CA SER A 727 -28.00 13.50 -12.61
C SER A 727 -28.55 14.02 -11.29
N GLY A 728 -29.87 13.99 -11.14
CA GLY A 728 -30.54 14.19 -9.86
C GLY A 728 -32.06 14.29 -9.95
N ASN A 729 -32.77 14.43 -8.83
CA ASN A 729 -34.21 14.66 -8.90
C ASN A 729 -34.52 16.08 -9.42
N ASN A 730 -33.80 17.09 -8.92
CA ASN A 730 -33.86 18.46 -9.43
C ASN A 730 -32.45 18.99 -9.71
N ILE A 731 -32.27 19.66 -10.85
CA ILE A 731 -30.99 20.26 -11.25
C ILE A 731 -31.18 21.76 -11.46
N THR A 732 -30.32 22.57 -10.83
CA THR A 732 -30.28 24.02 -10.97
C THR A 732 -28.90 24.47 -11.42
N LEU A 733 -28.83 25.20 -12.53
CA LEU A 733 -27.61 25.73 -13.12
C LEU A 733 -27.69 27.26 -13.22
N ASN A 734 -26.98 27.98 -12.38
CA ASN A 734 -26.95 29.44 -12.40
C ASN A 734 -25.55 29.95 -12.72
N ALA A 735 -25.40 30.69 -13.80
CA ALA A 735 -24.13 31.33 -14.19
C ALA A 735 -24.35 32.84 -14.36
N ASN A 736 -23.44 33.67 -13.89
CA ASN A 736 -23.54 35.12 -14.14
C ASN A 736 -23.22 35.50 -15.60
N ASN A 737 -22.48 34.65 -16.31
CA ASN A 737 -22.16 34.81 -17.72
C ASN A 737 -22.80 33.71 -18.56
N ASN A 738 -22.13 32.56 -18.76
CA ASN A 738 -22.58 31.55 -19.72
C ASN A 738 -22.76 30.17 -19.09
N ILE A 739 -23.73 29.42 -19.59
CA ILE A 739 -23.78 27.96 -19.42
C ILE A 739 -23.39 27.33 -20.75
N ASN A 740 -22.25 26.63 -20.78
CA ASN A 740 -21.72 25.97 -21.97
C ASN A 740 -21.74 24.46 -21.78
N ALA A 741 -22.62 23.76 -22.50
CA ALA A 741 -22.78 22.31 -22.45
C ALA A 741 -22.45 21.68 -23.82
N ALA A 742 -21.35 20.93 -23.90
CA ALA A 742 -20.87 20.31 -25.14
C ALA A 742 -20.54 18.82 -24.97
N GLY A 743 -21.36 17.93 -25.53
CA GLY A 743 -21.27 16.49 -25.34
C GLY A 743 -21.61 16.10 -23.90
N VAL A 744 -22.86 16.32 -23.54
CA VAL A 744 -23.35 16.15 -22.16
C VAL A 744 -24.53 15.19 -22.10
N ASP A 745 -24.77 14.64 -20.92
CA ASP A 745 -26.01 13.97 -20.57
C ASP A 745 -26.51 14.53 -19.24
N ILE A 746 -27.51 15.42 -19.29
CA ILE A 746 -28.08 16.07 -18.11
C ILE A 746 -29.48 15.50 -17.90
N GLN A 747 -29.66 14.69 -16.86
CA GLN A 747 -30.90 13.98 -16.60
C GLN A 747 -31.46 14.34 -15.23
N ALA A 748 -32.70 14.83 -15.19
CA ALA A 748 -33.42 15.03 -13.95
C ALA A 748 -34.70 14.20 -13.86
N ASP A 749 -34.94 13.54 -12.73
CA ASP A 749 -36.19 12.77 -12.55
C ASP A 749 -37.42 13.68 -12.48
N ASN A 750 -37.27 14.93 -12.01
CA ASN A 750 -38.35 15.90 -11.93
C ASN A 750 -38.10 17.15 -12.78
N SER A 751 -37.08 17.96 -12.47
CA SER A 751 -36.92 19.27 -13.13
C SER A 751 -35.49 19.72 -13.37
N ILE A 752 -35.29 20.48 -14.45
CA ILE A 752 -34.05 21.20 -14.75
C ILE A 752 -34.36 22.69 -14.88
N SER A 753 -33.62 23.52 -14.13
CA SER A 753 -33.68 24.97 -14.22
C SER A 753 -32.30 25.55 -14.54
N GLY A 754 -32.24 26.57 -15.39
CA GLY A 754 -30.98 27.21 -15.76
C GLY A 754 -31.14 28.71 -15.97
N THR A 755 -30.24 29.52 -15.41
CA THR A 755 -30.20 30.98 -15.63
C THR A 755 -28.79 31.43 -15.98
N ALA A 756 -28.65 32.15 -17.10
CA ALA A 756 -27.39 32.75 -17.54
C ALA A 756 -27.64 33.98 -18.43
N LYS A 757 -26.58 34.66 -18.90
CA LYS A 757 -26.70 35.58 -20.04
C LYS A 757 -26.92 34.79 -21.32
N ASP A 758 -26.06 33.80 -21.57
CA ASP A 758 -26.15 32.89 -22.70
C ASP A 758 -26.14 31.42 -22.24
N ILE A 759 -26.94 30.59 -22.92
CA ILE A 759 -26.99 29.13 -22.70
C ILE A 759 -26.69 28.44 -24.03
N ASN A 760 -25.53 27.80 -24.11
CA ASN A 760 -25.00 27.15 -25.31
C ASN A 760 -25.01 25.64 -25.13
N ILE A 761 -25.83 24.93 -25.92
CA ILE A 761 -25.90 23.46 -25.91
C ILE A 761 -25.48 22.95 -27.29
N GLN A 762 -24.40 22.18 -27.34
CA GLN A 762 -23.78 21.74 -28.58
C GLN A 762 -23.51 20.25 -28.57
N ASN A 763 -23.72 19.59 -29.69
CA ASN A 763 -23.22 18.23 -29.88
C ASN A 763 -21.71 18.25 -30.11
N VAL A 764 -21.04 17.11 -29.90
CA VAL A 764 -19.61 16.96 -30.19
C VAL A 764 -19.38 15.88 -31.24
N ASN A 765 -18.22 15.92 -31.89
CA ASN A 765 -17.92 15.05 -33.02
C ASN A 765 -17.07 13.85 -32.61
N ASN A 766 -17.49 12.67 -33.08
CA ASN A 766 -16.70 11.46 -33.14
C ASN A 766 -16.05 11.37 -34.53
N THR A 767 -14.78 10.99 -34.61
CA THR A 767 -14.08 10.82 -35.89
C THR A 767 -13.52 9.41 -36.04
N ASP A 768 -13.63 8.86 -37.25
CA ASP A 768 -13.05 7.59 -37.65
C ASP A 768 -12.33 7.79 -38.98
N THR A 769 -11.01 7.94 -38.91
CA THR A 769 -10.15 8.25 -40.06
C THR A 769 -9.41 7.00 -40.50
N HIS A 770 -9.59 6.61 -41.75
CA HIS A 770 -8.81 5.55 -42.41
C HIS A 770 -7.86 6.19 -43.42
N TYR A 771 -6.63 5.68 -43.49
CA TYR A 771 -5.68 6.03 -44.54
C TYR A 771 -4.97 4.78 -45.02
N SER A 772 -4.68 4.74 -46.31
CA SER A 772 -3.93 3.66 -46.94
C SER A 772 -3.00 4.21 -48.01
N LYS A 773 -1.93 3.46 -48.29
CA LYS A 773 -1.01 3.73 -49.38
C LYS A 773 -0.51 2.41 -49.93
N HIS A 774 -0.76 2.17 -51.20
CA HIS A 774 -0.20 1.05 -51.95
C HIS A 774 0.81 1.59 -52.97
N LYS A 775 2.04 1.08 -52.92
CA LYS A 775 3.07 1.38 -53.92
C LYS A 775 3.70 0.10 -54.42
N LYS A 776 3.65 -0.12 -55.73
CA LYS A 776 4.28 -1.27 -56.40
C LYS A 776 5.28 -0.79 -57.43
N VAL A 777 6.51 -1.26 -57.33
CA VAL A 777 7.58 -1.02 -58.30
C VAL A 777 7.97 -2.36 -58.91
N LYS A 778 7.88 -2.47 -60.24
CA LYS A 778 8.39 -3.63 -60.98
C LYS A 778 9.43 -3.16 -61.98
N VAL A 779 10.61 -3.77 -61.92
CA VAL A 779 11.64 -3.63 -62.93
C VAL A 779 11.72 -4.95 -63.66
N SER A 780 11.38 -4.95 -64.94
CA SER A 780 11.51 -6.14 -65.79
C SER A 780 12.66 -5.92 -66.75
N LEU A 781 13.42 -6.96 -67.07
CA LEU A 781 14.25 -6.87 -68.27
C LEU A 781 13.32 -6.58 -69.44
N ALA A 782 13.72 -5.67 -70.34
CA ALA A 782 13.05 -5.59 -71.63
C ALA A 782 13.07 -7.00 -72.23
N ASP A 783 12.06 -7.38 -73.01
CA ASP A 783 12.05 -8.66 -73.71
C ASP A 783 13.14 -8.62 -74.80
N VAL A 784 14.41 -8.73 -74.39
CA VAL A 784 15.58 -8.55 -75.26
C VAL A 784 15.53 -9.62 -76.35
N LEU A 785 15.09 -10.84 -76.01
CA LEU A 785 14.92 -11.94 -76.97
C LEU A 785 13.73 -11.71 -77.90
N GLY A 786 12.56 -11.29 -77.41
CA GLY A 786 11.41 -10.99 -78.26
C GLY A 786 11.58 -9.74 -79.14
N THR A 787 12.36 -8.76 -78.70
CA THR A 787 12.67 -7.53 -79.47
C THR A 787 13.74 -7.80 -80.54
N ILE A 788 14.73 -8.65 -80.25
CA ILE A 788 15.71 -9.14 -81.24
C ILE A 788 15.03 -10.08 -82.26
N ALA A 789 14.11 -10.95 -81.83
CA ALA A 789 13.41 -11.89 -82.70
C ALA A 789 12.35 -11.21 -83.61
N LYS A 790 11.69 -10.14 -83.15
CA LYS A 790 10.69 -9.39 -83.94
C LYS A 790 11.30 -8.28 -84.81
N ASN A 791 12.55 -7.86 -84.55
CA ASN A 791 13.28 -6.88 -85.35
C ASN A 791 14.80 -7.15 -85.27
N PRO A 792 15.36 -8.05 -86.12
CA PRO A 792 16.80 -8.32 -86.13
C PRO A 792 17.67 -7.12 -86.57
N LEU A 793 17.05 -6.00 -86.97
CA LEU A 793 17.71 -4.79 -87.50
C LEU A 793 17.78 -3.62 -86.51
N LEU A 794 17.39 -3.77 -85.23
CA LEU A 794 17.52 -2.72 -84.21
C LEU A 794 18.92 -2.63 -83.56
N LEU A 795 19.98 -3.06 -84.26
CA LEU A 795 21.33 -2.56 -84.05
C LEU A 795 21.45 -1.19 -84.75
N LYS A 796 20.84 -0.14 -84.19
CA LYS A 796 21.18 1.23 -84.62
C LYS A 796 22.58 1.55 -84.13
N LYS A 797 23.53 1.58 -85.06
CA LYS A 797 24.86 2.15 -84.85
C LYS A 797 24.66 3.64 -84.60
N GLU A 798 24.84 4.13 -83.37
CA GLU A 798 25.08 5.56 -83.18
C GLU A 798 26.43 5.91 -83.81
N SER A 799 26.54 7.13 -84.33
CA SER A 799 27.68 7.60 -85.15
C SER A 799 29.05 7.58 -84.43
N ASP A 800 29.08 7.25 -83.13
CA ASP A 800 30.28 7.12 -82.30
C ASP A 800 30.63 5.66 -81.93
N GLY A 801 29.89 4.67 -82.45
CA GLY A 801 30.13 3.25 -82.22
C GLY A 801 29.54 2.69 -80.91
N LYS A 802 28.73 3.46 -80.17
CA LYS A 802 28.04 2.96 -78.97
C LYS A 802 26.63 2.46 -79.31
N VAL A 803 26.31 1.26 -78.83
CA VAL A 803 24.96 0.68 -78.90
C VAL A 803 24.30 0.88 -77.55
N SER A 804 23.17 1.59 -77.51
CA SER A 804 22.38 1.78 -76.29
C SER A 804 21.28 0.71 -76.23
N PHE A 805 21.29 -0.09 -75.16
CA PHE A 805 20.23 -1.07 -74.87
C PHE A 805 19.41 -0.58 -73.69
N THR A 806 18.08 -0.51 -73.82
CA THR A 806 17.19 -0.37 -72.66
C THR A 806 17.15 -1.71 -71.93
N LEU A 807 18.04 -1.89 -70.95
CA LEU A 807 18.21 -3.16 -70.24
C LEU A 807 17.01 -3.53 -69.35
N ALA A 808 16.22 -2.53 -68.92
CA ALA A 808 15.07 -2.74 -68.07
C ALA A 808 14.01 -1.63 -68.21
N THR A 809 12.75 -1.97 -67.95
CA THR A 809 11.63 -1.02 -67.84
C THR A 809 11.09 -1.02 -66.42
N ALA A 810 10.84 0.17 -65.87
CA ALA A 810 10.29 0.35 -64.52
C ALA A 810 8.83 0.82 -64.60
N THR A 811 7.93 0.13 -63.90
CA THR A 811 6.53 0.55 -63.71
C THR A 811 6.30 0.86 -62.23
N ILE A 812 5.61 1.97 -61.95
CA ILE A 812 5.31 2.44 -60.60
C ILE A 812 3.81 2.70 -60.50
N ASP A 813 3.13 1.91 -59.67
CA ASP A 813 1.75 2.15 -59.28
C ASP A 813 1.76 2.83 -57.90
N LYS A 814 1.07 3.97 -57.72
CA LYS A 814 0.98 4.70 -56.45
C LYS A 814 -0.44 5.22 -56.23
N GLU A 815 -1.10 4.69 -55.22
CA GLU A 815 -2.41 5.15 -54.75
C GLU A 815 -2.30 5.47 -53.26
N ALA A 816 -2.80 6.64 -52.85
CA ALA A 816 -2.87 7.06 -51.46
C ALA A 816 -4.29 7.55 -51.19
N GLU A 817 -4.96 6.92 -50.24
CA GLU A 817 -6.33 7.25 -49.87
C GLU A 817 -6.38 7.70 -48.42
N ARG A 818 -7.23 8.70 -48.14
CA ARG A 818 -7.55 9.13 -46.78
C ARG A 818 -9.02 9.49 -46.73
N SER A 819 -9.76 8.86 -45.82
CA SER A 819 -11.16 9.14 -45.57
C SER A 819 -11.39 9.37 -44.08
N THR A 820 -12.20 10.37 -43.74
CA THR A 820 -12.61 10.63 -42.36
C THR A 820 -14.13 10.59 -42.31
N LYS A 821 -14.68 9.63 -41.56
CA LYS A 821 -16.09 9.60 -41.21
C LYS A 821 -16.27 10.38 -39.91
N THR A 822 -17.14 11.38 -39.94
CA THR A 822 -17.56 12.12 -38.74
C THR A 822 -18.96 11.67 -38.36
N THR A 823 -19.15 11.32 -37.09
CA THR A 823 -20.47 11.07 -36.50
C THR A 823 -20.69 12.01 -35.32
N VAL A 824 -21.93 12.27 -34.97
CA VAL A 824 -22.27 13.23 -33.92
C VAL A 824 -22.57 12.46 -32.63
N GLN A 825 -21.90 12.82 -31.54
CA GLN A 825 -22.30 12.45 -30.18
C GLN A 825 -23.27 13.52 -29.67
N LEU A 826 -24.49 13.10 -29.37
CA LEU A 826 -25.55 14.01 -28.94
C LEU A 826 -25.31 14.51 -27.52
N SER A 827 -25.65 15.79 -27.31
CA SER A 827 -25.92 16.35 -26.00
C SER A 827 -27.38 16.15 -25.66
N ASN A 828 -27.64 15.45 -24.57
CA ASN A 828 -28.98 15.17 -24.10
C ASN A 828 -29.27 15.98 -22.83
N ILE A 829 -30.46 16.57 -22.77
CA ILE A 829 -30.99 17.23 -21.59
C ILE A 829 -32.43 16.74 -21.45
N ASP A 830 -32.71 16.03 -20.37
CA ASP A 830 -33.99 15.37 -20.13
C ASP A 830 -34.47 15.64 -18.70
N ALA A 831 -35.77 15.90 -18.56
CA ALA A 831 -36.39 16.15 -17.27
C ALA A 831 -37.77 15.49 -17.22
N GLY A 832 -38.16 14.99 -16.04
CA GLY A 832 -39.49 14.45 -15.82
C GLY A 832 -40.60 15.51 -15.71
N ALA A 833 -41.54 15.27 -14.80
CA ALA A 833 -42.83 15.99 -14.78
C ALA A 833 -42.72 17.51 -14.51
N GLY A 834 -41.66 17.96 -13.83
CA GLY A 834 -41.39 19.37 -13.58
C GLY A 834 -40.80 20.12 -14.78
N GLY A 835 -40.34 19.39 -15.81
CA GLY A 835 -39.89 19.95 -17.08
C GLY A 835 -38.57 20.72 -17.01
N ILE A 836 -38.28 21.42 -18.12
CA ILE A 836 -37.03 22.18 -18.32
C ILE A 836 -37.38 23.68 -18.43
N SER A 837 -36.74 24.52 -17.61
CA SER A 837 -36.88 25.98 -17.62
C SER A 837 -35.51 26.65 -17.74
N LEU A 838 -35.19 27.18 -18.92
CA LEU A 838 -33.91 27.86 -19.21
C LEU A 838 -34.15 29.34 -19.51
N THR A 839 -33.45 30.23 -18.81
CA THR A 839 -33.58 31.69 -18.95
C THR A 839 -32.24 32.30 -19.33
N ALA A 840 -32.18 32.87 -20.54
CA ALA A 840 -31.08 33.70 -21.02
C ALA A 840 -31.45 35.19 -20.84
N ASN A 841 -30.78 35.88 -19.92
CA ASN A 841 -31.07 37.27 -19.56
C ASN A 841 -29.99 38.20 -20.09
N ASP A 842 -30.20 38.63 -21.33
CA ASP A 842 -29.35 39.62 -21.97
C ASP A 842 -29.72 41.02 -21.43
N LYS A 843 -29.17 41.42 -20.27
CA LYS A 843 -29.22 42.83 -19.84
C LYS A 843 -28.26 43.67 -20.69
N HIS A 844 -28.53 43.75 -22.00
CA HIS A 844 -28.09 44.83 -22.89
C HIS A 844 -28.84 44.85 -24.25
N SER A 845 -30.17 44.63 -24.28
CA SER A 845 -30.98 45.13 -25.41
C SER A 845 -31.35 46.60 -25.20
N ASN A 846 -30.39 47.48 -25.48
CA ASN A 846 -30.66 48.89 -25.75
C ASN A 846 -29.58 49.41 -26.71
N ASP A 847 -29.63 48.96 -27.97
CA ASP A 847 -29.20 49.82 -29.08
C ASP A 847 -29.91 49.46 -30.39
N LYS A 848 -30.92 50.29 -30.69
CA LYS A 848 -31.40 50.72 -32.00
C LYS A 848 -31.69 49.64 -33.06
N HIS A 849 -32.99 49.35 -33.17
CA HIS A 849 -33.62 49.16 -34.48
C HIS A 849 -33.28 50.35 -35.41
N ALA A 850 -32.29 50.17 -36.28
CA ALA A 850 -32.21 50.90 -37.54
C ALA A 850 -32.92 50.05 -38.60
N ILE A 851 -34.24 50.27 -38.72
CA ILE A 851 -34.99 49.86 -39.90
C ILE A 851 -34.43 50.66 -41.09
N ARG A 852 -33.64 50.02 -41.96
CA ARG A 852 -33.49 50.46 -43.35
C ARG A 852 -34.31 49.54 -44.23
N GLN A 853 -35.48 50.04 -44.62
CA GLN A 853 -36.16 49.63 -45.83
C GLN A 853 -35.22 49.85 -47.03
N GLN A 854 -35.14 48.88 -47.93
CA GLN A 854 -34.81 49.15 -49.33
C GLN A 854 -36.10 49.07 -50.15
N PRO A 855 -36.40 50.07 -51.01
CA PRO A 855 -37.40 49.92 -52.05
C PRO A 855 -36.75 49.36 -53.34
N ASN A 856 -37.48 48.43 -53.96
CA ASN A 856 -37.36 47.87 -55.32
C ASN A 856 -35.99 47.47 -55.87
#